data_AF-A0A7J9NL79-F1
#
_entry.id   AF-A0A7J9NL79-F1
#
_cell.length_a   1.000
_cell.length_b   1.000
_cell.length_c   1.000
_cell.angle_alpha   90.00
_cell.angle_beta   90.00
_cell.angle_gamma   90.00
#
_symmetry.space_group_name_H-M   'P 1'
#
loop_
_entity.id
_entity.type
_entity.pdbx_description
1 polymer ?
#
loop_
_entity_poly.entity_id
_entity_poly.type
_entity_poly.pdbx_seq_one_letter_code
_entity_poly.pdbx_strand_id
1 'polypeptide(L)'
;MQKNKFALPLILLLLVSSFNPAYAWLDEDASITDIVKETVFASFGGIWYYVYEGGVYVYDLLIPDEIAIPTQSDTTEDASEKLGGADANATDVDDVAEADIKHLIDEIDADMVHYSMDGEGSTADIDVKLYGPDNIRGYSVFPVKVTVYRNSFDGLPNGIHITKVVLTVKQVGGDDDGNSWWTYTKEIPYWYDDEETGNYVLNGVYINDDTATFNTILKTPDPWASQVEDYATGTIITPDIEDIISSDSPSFEIECSVYGELENWFMATTYDDYGNPVGEHKERDNDLGVVCHYTTSKTYQAEKAGLYALGDFEGALTKDFEAENGDEYKAFEMIAQGSTSDIITRFWATPIHVLNSHPAERLYVLANPSYMEEFKSNIQISDDARLVTVRILKDGTYEISNDKKEAFGDLSDVNIVTALTGYEANEDTIGFATYGIVYAEVERDDGKDLPIWSIVRPKIVVLNDDVTIVGDIINELSDLLSKDSLNVFEKESVNNQIVSLGEALTTKMGQASTYVEKGQDLDMPDVERVAKKAYDNYEKAIETLNDINYEDVEDINNKLEEARNYELSGDFYLESAEAYYFGDKTSAEIAEESGDKLGTSSSGWFIFSDGSIVSEFVEMVPGGTVTIVVVLGGLVLAYFLFKPSGRRRRY
;
A
#
# COMPACT_ATOMS: atom_id res chain seq x y z
N MET A 1 -39.54 -19.68 -45.77
CA MET A 1 -38.76 -19.98 -46.98
C MET A 1 -37.28 -19.96 -46.59
N GLN A 2 -36.67 -21.13 -46.38
CA GLN A 2 -35.25 -21.24 -46.00
C GLN A 2 -34.35 -20.68 -47.11
N LYS A 3 -33.44 -19.76 -46.77
CA LYS A 3 -32.32 -19.38 -47.62
C LYS A 3 -31.01 -19.77 -46.92
N ASN A 4 -30.22 -20.54 -47.66
CA ASN A 4 -29.04 -21.30 -47.24
C ASN A 4 -27.92 -20.44 -46.61
N LYS A 5 -27.44 -20.83 -45.42
CA LYS A 5 -26.20 -20.36 -44.77
C LYS A 5 -24.98 -21.22 -45.14
N PHE A 6 -24.74 -21.46 -46.44
CA PHE A 6 -23.58 -22.26 -46.90
C PHE A 6 -22.74 -21.60 -48.01
N ALA A 7 -22.89 -20.29 -48.25
CA ALA A 7 -22.18 -19.61 -49.33
C ALA A 7 -20.81 -19.03 -48.95
N LEU A 8 -20.53 -18.75 -47.66
CA LEU A 8 -19.27 -18.12 -47.25
C LEU A 8 -18.03 -19.05 -47.35
N PRO A 9 -18.10 -20.34 -46.97
CA PRO A 9 -16.92 -21.21 -47.05
C PRO A 9 -16.52 -21.54 -48.50
N LEU A 10 -17.48 -21.50 -49.44
CA LEU A 10 -17.25 -21.86 -50.85
C LEU A 10 -16.55 -20.73 -51.64
N ILE A 11 -16.76 -19.47 -51.25
CA ILE A 11 -16.10 -18.31 -51.86
C ILE A 11 -14.64 -18.23 -51.41
N LEU A 12 -14.34 -18.56 -50.15
CA LEU A 12 -12.96 -18.65 -49.66
C LEU A 12 -12.16 -19.77 -50.36
N LEU A 13 -12.81 -20.90 -50.67
CA LEU A 13 -12.16 -22.03 -51.36
C LEU A 13 -11.90 -21.76 -52.85
N LEU A 14 -12.70 -20.89 -53.48
CA LEU A 14 -12.54 -20.46 -54.88
C LEU A 14 -11.46 -19.37 -55.06
N LEU A 15 -11.16 -18.57 -54.02
CA LEU A 15 -10.07 -17.60 -54.04
C LEU A 15 -8.68 -18.27 -53.94
N VAL A 16 -8.58 -19.43 -53.29
CA VAL A 16 -7.31 -20.18 -53.15
C VAL A 16 -6.95 -20.98 -54.42
N SER A 17 -7.88 -21.19 -55.36
CA SER A 17 -7.71 -22.11 -56.50
C SER A 17 -7.52 -21.46 -57.88
N SER A 18 -7.26 -20.15 -57.97
CA SER A 18 -7.02 -19.45 -59.25
C SER A 18 -5.57 -18.94 -59.42
N PHE A 19 -4.59 -19.83 -59.25
CA PHE A 19 -3.26 -19.61 -59.84
C PHE A 19 -3.26 -20.11 -61.29
N ASN A 20 -3.11 -19.21 -62.26
CA ASN A 20 -2.74 -19.55 -63.62
C ASN A 20 -1.49 -18.76 -64.04
N PRO A 21 -0.55 -19.36 -64.80
CA PRO A 21 0.83 -18.92 -64.91
C PRO A 21 0.97 -17.93 -66.07
N ALA A 22 1.34 -16.69 -65.75
CA ALA A 22 1.68 -15.69 -66.76
C ALA A 22 2.78 -14.75 -66.28
N TYR A 23 3.89 -15.28 -65.78
CA TYR A 23 5.18 -14.58 -65.75
C TYR A 23 6.28 -15.58 -66.06
N ALA A 24 6.45 -15.83 -67.36
CA ALA A 24 7.67 -16.37 -67.90
C ALA A 24 8.49 -15.17 -68.43
N TRP A 25 9.80 -15.21 -68.17
CA TRP A 25 10.86 -14.31 -68.64
C TRP A 25 11.05 -13.02 -67.83
N LEU A 26 11.97 -13.05 -66.85
CA LEU A 26 13.14 -12.15 -66.73
C LEU A 26 14.04 -12.56 -65.54
N ASP A 27 15.34 -12.60 -65.83
CA ASP A 27 16.56 -12.76 -65.02
C ASP A 27 16.85 -14.03 -64.18
N GLU A 28 18.04 -14.59 -64.43
CA GLU A 28 18.58 -15.86 -63.93
C GLU A 28 19.23 -15.79 -62.53
N ASP A 29 19.07 -14.71 -61.76
CA ASP A 29 19.75 -14.54 -60.46
C ASP A 29 18.85 -14.01 -59.30
N ALA A 30 17.54 -14.26 -59.34
CA ALA A 30 16.65 -13.98 -58.19
C ALA A 30 16.39 -15.24 -57.35
N SER A 31 16.64 -15.17 -56.04
CA SER A 31 16.35 -16.27 -55.12
C SER A 31 14.85 -16.48 -54.98
N ILE A 32 14.38 -17.74 -54.90
CA ILE A 32 12.97 -18.10 -54.69
C ILE A 32 12.37 -17.37 -53.47
N THR A 33 13.21 -17.01 -52.50
CA THR A 33 12.87 -16.23 -51.30
C THR A 33 12.42 -14.80 -51.58
N ASP A 34 12.92 -14.16 -52.64
CA ASP A 34 12.60 -12.75 -52.96
C ASP A 34 11.26 -12.65 -53.71
N ILE A 35 10.97 -13.62 -54.57
CA ILE A 35 9.67 -13.75 -55.26
C ILE A 35 8.55 -14.06 -54.26
N VAL A 36 8.82 -14.87 -53.23
CA VAL A 36 7.85 -15.17 -52.16
C VAL A 36 7.59 -13.94 -51.28
N LYS A 37 8.60 -13.11 -50.99
CA LYS A 37 8.42 -11.90 -50.18
C LYS A 37 7.59 -10.82 -50.89
N GLU A 38 7.83 -10.55 -52.17
CA GLU A 38 7.05 -9.55 -52.90
C GLU A 38 5.60 -10.00 -53.18
N THR A 39 5.39 -11.29 -53.47
CA THR A 39 4.04 -11.80 -53.77
C THR A 39 3.15 -11.88 -52.52
N VAL A 40 3.73 -12.19 -51.35
CA VAL A 40 2.99 -12.25 -50.06
C VAL A 40 2.69 -10.83 -49.53
N PHE A 41 3.61 -9.87 -49.66
CA PHE A 41 3.34 -8.50 -49.20
C PHE A 41 2.31 -7.77 -50.08
N ALA A 42 2.30 -8.00 -51.40
CA ALA A 42 1.33 -7.37 -52.29
C ALA A 42 -0.10 -7.94 -52.13
N SER A 43 -0.24 -9.21 -51.74
CA SER A 43 -1.54 -9.85 -51.51
C SER A 43 -2.14 -9.51 -50.15
N PHE A 44 -1.33 -9.29 -49.10
CA PHE A 44 -1.83 -8.82 -47.80
C PHE A 44 -2.26 -7.35 -47.80
N GLY A 45 -1.55 -6.47 -48.53
CA GLY A 45 -1.93 -5.06 -48.64
C GLY A 45 -3.24 -4.82 -49.38
N GLY A 46 -3.53 -5.63 -50.41
CA GLY A 46 -4.79 -5.55 -51.16
C GLY A 46 -6.00 -6.04 -50.36
N ILE A 47 -5.84 -7.09 -49.54
CA ILE A 47 -6.92 -7.64 -48.71
C ILE A 47 -7.32 -6.65 -47.60
N TRP A 48 -6.36 -5.96 -46.98
CA TRP A 48 -6.66 -4.93 -45.97
C TRP A 48 -7.41 -3.72 -46.55
N TYR A 49 -7.10 -3.29 -47.77
CA TYR A 49 -7.83 -2.18 -48.42
C TYR A 49 -9.30 -2.55 -48.70
N TYR A 50 -9.57 -3.77 -49.17
CA TYR A 50 -10.94 -4.23 -49.42
C TYR A 50 -11.73 -4.59 -48.16
N VAL A 51 -11.06 -5.01 -47.08
CA VAL A 51 -11.69 -5.22 -45.75
C VAL A 51 -12.02 -3.87 -45.10
N TYR A 52 -11.17 -2.85 -45.28
CA TYR A 52 -11.41 -1.52 -44.75
C TYR A 52 -12.53 -0.78 -45.52
N GLU A 53 -12.53 -0.78 -46.86
CA GLU A 53 -13.62 -0.16 -47.64
C GLU A 53 -14.92 -0.98 -47.63
N GLY A 54 -14.85 -2.30 -47.47
CA GLY A 54 -16.02 -3.16 -47.30
C GLY A 54 -16.66 -3.05 -45.92
N GLY A 55 -15.87 -2.73 -44.87
CA GLY A 55 -16.34 -2.50 -43.51
C GLY A 55 -17.14 -1.21 -43.37
N VAL A 56 -16.79 -0.15 -44.11
CA VAL A 56 -17.49 1.13 -44.09
C VAL A 56 -18.90 1.03 -44.70
N TYR A 57 -19.11 0.18 -45.73
CA TYR A 57 -20.43 0.01 -46.35
C TYR A 57 -21.38 -0.92 -45.58
N VAL A 58 -20.88 -1.71 -44.62
CA VAL A 58 -21.70 -2.58 -43.74
C VAL A 58 -22.02 -1.87 -42.42
N TYR A 59 -21.18 -0.94 -41.97
CA TYR A 59 -21.43 -0.10 -40.79
C TYR A 59 -22.62 0.85 -40.99
N ASP A 60 -22.76 1.48 -42.17
CA ASP A 60 -23.87 2.41 -42.47
C ASP A 60 -25.23 1.71 -42.71
N LEU A 61 -25.26 0.37 -42.84
CA LEU A 61 -26.50 -0.38 -43.14
C LEU A 61 -27.11 -1.07 -41.90
N LEU A 62 -26.44 -1.04 -40.73
CA LEU A 62 -26.81 -1.84 -39.56
C LEU A 62 -27.09 -1.05 -38.26
N ILE A 63 -26.96 0.28 -38.26
CA ILE A 63 -27.35 1.11 -37.10
C ILE A 63 -28.63 1.88 -37.46
N PRO A 64 -29.78 1.59 -36.84
CA PRO A 64 -30.87 2.55 -36.74
C PRO A 64 -30.36 3.74 -35.92
N ASP A 65 -30.59 4.97 -36.39
CA ASP A 65 -30.22 6.23 -35.73
C ASP A 65 -30.46 6.18 -34.20
N GLU A 66 -29.51 6.77 -33.46
CA GLU A 66 -29.46 7.02 -31.99
C GLU A 66 -28.80 5.95 -31.08
N ILE A 67 -27.47 5.80 -31.19
CA ILE A 67 -26.60 5.56 -30.02
C ILE A 67 -25.37 6.47 -30.19
N ALA A 68 -25.32 7.57 -29.44
CA ALA A 68 -24.15 8.42 -29.38
C ALA A 68 -23.06 7.70 -28.58
N ILE A 69 -21.98 7.29 -29.25
CA ILE A 69 -20.74 6.87 -28.59
C ILE A 69 -20.03 8.17 -28.15
N PRO A 70 -19.79 8.41 -26.85
CA PRO A 70 -19.12 9.62 -26.40
C PRO A 70 -17.70 9.67 -26.98
N THR A 71 -17.29 10.84 -27.46
CA THR A 71 -15.91 11.05 -27.92
C THR A 71 -15.02 11.45 -26.75
N GLN A 72 -13.72 11.15 -26.81
CA GLN A 72 -12.70 11.42 -25.79
C GLN A 72 -12.60 12.91 -25.33
N SER A 73 -13.20 13.85 -26.08
CA SER A 73 -13.35 15.25 -25.68
C SER A 73 -14.47 15.48 -24.68
N ASP A 74 -15.53 14.66 -24.69
CA ASP A 74 -16.69 14.80 -23.80
C ASP A 74 -16.37 14.29 -22.38
N THR A 75 -15.45 13.34 -22.23
CA THR A 75 -15.02 12.80 -20.93
C THR A 75 -14.03 13.70 -20.19
N THR A 76 -13.25 14.51 -20.90
CA THR A 76 -12.26 15.42 -20.27
C THR A 76 -12.91 16.69 -19.73
N GLU A 77 -13.98 17.18 -20.37
CA GLU A 77 -14.75 18.33 -19.89
C GLU A 77 -15.62 17.94 -18.68
N ASP A 78 -16.31 16.79 -18.73
CA ASP A 78 -17.10 16.23 -17.61
C ASP A 78 -16.23 15.84 -16.40
N ALA A 79 -15.05 15.25 -16.63
CA ALA A 79 -14.07 15.01 -15.56
C ALA A 79 -13.60 16.31 -14.91
N SER A 80 -13.38 17.38 -15.69
CA SER A 80 -12.96 18.69 -15.15
C SER A 80 -14.07 19.40 -14.37
N GLU A 81 -15.32 19.23 -14.78
CA GLU A 81 -16.49 19.79 -14.09
C GLU A 81 -16.78 19.02 -12.80
N LYS A 82 -16.64 17.68 -12.81
CA LYS A 82 -16.72 16.83 -11.61
C LYS A 82 -15.57 17.07 -10.63
N LEU A 83 -14.34 17.22 -11.11
CA LEU A 83 -13.20 17.64 -10.29
C LEU A 83 -13.45 19.03 -9.68
N GLY A 84 -13.97 19.99 -10.46
CA GLY A 84 -14.32 21.33 -9.98
C GLY A 84 -15.47 21.35 -8.96
N GLY A 85 -16.41 20.40 -9.04
CA GLY A 85 -17.47 20.18 -8.06
C GLY A 85 -16.99 19.48 -6.79
N ALA A 86 -16.16 18.43 -6.92
CA ALA A 86 -15.53 17.72 -5.80
C ALA A 86 -14.56 18.61 -5.01
N ASP A 87 -13.81 19.49 -5.67
CA ASP A 87 -12.92 20.47 -5.03
C ASP A 87 -13.67 21.55 -4.24
N ALA A 88 -14.97 21.78 -4.48
CA ALA A 88 -15.76 22.74 -3.72
C ALA A 88 -16.25 22.20 -2.35
N ASN A 89 -16.41 20.88 -2.22
CA ASN A 89 -16.71 20.18 -0.96
C ASN A 89 -15.44 19.73 -0.21
N ALA A 90 -14.27 19.86 -0.83
CA ALA A 90 -12.98 19.42 -0.33
C ALA A 90 -12.48 20.13 0.93
N THR A 91 -12.76 21.42 1.09
CA THR A 91 -12.10 22.23 2.13
C THR A 91 -12.43 21.76 3.55
N ASP A 92 -13.66 21.30 3.81
CA ASP A 92 -14.05 20.76 5.11
C ASP A 92 -13.48 19.34 5.35
N VAL A 93 -13.19 18.59 4.27
CA VAL A 93 -12.58 17.24 4.32
C VAL A 93 -11.08 17.33 4.54
N ASP A 94 -10.40 18.29 3.88
CA ASP A 94 -8.96 18.50 4.00
C ASP A 94 -8.58 18.84 5.45
N ASP A 95 -9.32 19.75 6.11
CA ASP A 95 -9.11 20.10 7.53
C ASP A 95 -9.23 18.86 8.46
N VAL A 96 -10.16 17.95 8.15
CA VAL A 96 -10.39 16.72 8.91
C VAL A 96 -9.27 15.70 8.65
N ALA A 97 -8.93 15.46 7.39
CA ALA A 97 -7.86 14.55 6.99
C ALA A 97 -6.50 15.01 7.52
N GLU A 98 -6.25 16.33 7.52
CA GLU A 98 -5.08 16.93 8.14
C GLU A 98 -5.01 16.68 9.65
N ALA A 99 -6.15 16.77 10.35
CA ALA A 99 -6.19 16.50 11.79
C ALA A 99 -5.97 15.02 12.10
N ASP A 100 -6.56 14.12 11.30
CA ASP A 100 -6.39 12.66 11.40
C ASP A 100 -4.92 12.27 11.19
N ILE A 101 -4.29 12.70 10.07
CA ILE A 101 -2.90 12.32 9.78
C ILE A 101 -1.89 12.88 10.79
N LYS A 102 -2.13 14.09 11.33
CA LYS A 102 -1.32 14.65 12.41
C LYS A 102 -1.48 13.87 13.71
N HIS A 103 -2.69 13.43 14.04
CA HIS A 103 -2.94 12.57 15.18
C HIS A 103 -2.20 11.23 15.06
N LEU A 104 -2.22 10.63 13.88
CA LEU A 104 -1.48 9.40 13.60
C LEU A 104 0.03 9.56 13.83
N ILE A 105 0.62 10.67 13.39
CA ILE A 105 2.04 10.95 13.67
C ILE A 105 2.32 11.06 15.18
N ASP A 106 1.41 11.65 15.96
CA ASP A 106 1.56 11.72 17.41
C ASP A 106 1.50 10.33 18.09
N GLU A 107 0.78 9.35 17.52
CA GLU A 107 0.67 7.98 18.08
C GLU A 107 1.96 7.15 17.92
N ILE A 108 2.80 7.50 16.95
CA ILE A 108 4.03 6.76 16.62
C ILE A 108 5.30 7.41 17.16
N ASP A 109 5.16 8.41 18.04
CA ASP A 109 6.28 9.10 18.68
C ASP A 109 7.21 8.11 19.42
N ALA A 110 8.48 8.51 19.58
CA ALA A 110 9.52 7.65 20.11
C ALA A 110 10.46 8.43 21.04
N ASP A 111 10.88 7.76 22.12
CA ASP A 111 11.85 8.31 23.06
C ASP A 111 13.26 7.80 22.76
N MET A 112 14.27 8.66 22.89
CA MET A 112 15.67 8.25 22.80
C MET A 112 16.10 7.46 24.05
N VAL A 113 16.43 6.18 23.85
CA VAL A 113 16.86 5.26 24.91
C VAL A 113 18.29 4.77 24.70
N HIS A 114 18.92 4.30 25.77
CA HIS A 114 20.25 3.71 25.70
C HIS A 114 20.17 2.24 25.25
N TYR A 115 20.82 1.91 24.15
CA TYR A 115 20.94 0.52 23.70
C TYR A 115 22.03 -0.21 24.48
N SER A 116 21.74 -1.44 24.87
CA SER A 116 22.75 -2.30 25.49
C SER A 116 23.80 -2.66 24.44
N MET A 117 25.08 -2.72 24.84
CA MET A 117 26.17 -3.03 23.94
C MET A 117 27.18 -3.96 24.60
N ASP A 118 27.77 -4.84 23.80
CA ASP A 118 28.92 -5.64 24.15
C ASP A 118 30.16 -5.07 23.46
N GLY A 119 31.22 -4.80 24.22
CA GLY A 119 32.42 -4.12 23.75
C GLY A 119 33.69 -4.93 23.87
N GLU A 120 34.61 -4.74 22.93
CA GLU A 120 35.97 -5.27 22.93
C GLU A 120 37.02 -4.23 22.50
N GLY A 121 38.31 -4.52 22.74
CA GLY A 121 39.41 -3.60 22.46
C GLY A 121 39.83 -2.78 23.68
N SER A 122 40.15 -1.51 23.48
CA SER A 122 40.59 -0.53 24.49
C SER A 122 39.46 -0.05 25.43
N THR A 123 38.52 -0.92 25.80
CA THR A 123 37.34 -0.59 26.63
C THR A 123 37.71 -0.22 28.08
N ALA A 124 38.96 -0.47 28.49
CA ALA A 124 39.49 0.06 29.74
C ALA A 124 39.79 1.57 29.66
N ASP A 125 40.12 2.09 28.47
CA ASP A 125 40.51 3.49 28.26
C ASP A 125 39.29 4.40 28.05
N ILE A 126 38.31 3.91 27.27
CA ILE A 126 37.06 4.61 26.98
C ILE A 126 35.85 3.70 27.18
N ASP A 127 34.74 4.29 27.62
CA ASP A 127 33.41 3.69 27.61
C ASP A 127 32.57 4.37 26.52
N VAL A 128 31.73 3.62 25.82
CA VAL A 128 30.90 4.14 24.73
C VAL A 128 29.46 3.80 25.05
N LYS A 129 28.59 4.79 24.89
CA LYS A 129 27.14 4.63 24.99
C LYS A 129 26.49 5.01 23.68
N LEU A 130 25.59 4.15 23.20
CA LEU A 130 24.81 4.39 22.00
C LEU A 130 23.35 4.57 22.40
N TYR A 131 22.74 5.61 21.86
CA TYR A 131 21.33 5.91 22.04
C TYR A 131 20.64 5.90 20.69
N GLY A 132 19.44 5.36 20.66
CA GLY A 132 18.52 5.34 19.53
C GLY A 132 17.08 5.35 20.03
N PRO A 133 16.08 5.50 19.15
CA PRO A 133 14.67 5.49 19.54
C PRO A 133 14.25 4.12 20.09
N ASP A 134 13.29 4.09 21.02
CA ASP A 134 12.71 2.84 21.54
C ASP A 134 11.61 2.24 20.64
N ASN A 135 11.25 2.95 19.57
CA ASN A 135 10.23 2.59 18.60
C ASN A 135 10.70 2.95 17.18
N ILE A 136 11.05 1.93 16.38
CA ILE A 136 11.42 2.05 14.97
C ILE A 136 10.45 1.19 14.16
N ARG A 137 9.47 1.80 13.51
CA ARG A 137 8.45 1.12 12.69
C ARG A 137 8.95 0.92 11.25
N GLY A 138 9.12 -0.32 10.82
CA GLY A 138 9.33 -0.66 9.40
C GLY A 138 10.69 -0.28 8.82
N TYR A 139 10.69 0.12 7.55
CA TYR A 139 11.89 0.43 6.76
C TYR A 139 12.42 1.86 7.02
N SER A 140 12.34 2.31 8.28
CA SER A 140 12.54 3.71 8.64
C SER A 140 14.02 4.07 8.80
N VAL A 141 14.35 5.33 8.53
CA VAL A 141 15.55 5.97 9.07
C VAL A 141 15.35 6.20 10.57
N PHE A 142 16.42 6.37 11.34
CA PHE A 142 16.30 6.66 12.78
C PHE A 142 17.51 7.43 13.31
N PRO A 143 17.31 8.31 14.30
CA PRO A 143 18.40 9.07 14.91
C PRO A 143 19.30 8.19 15.78
N VAL A 144 20.61 8.45 15.74
CA VAL A 144 21.59 7.77 16.59
C VAL A 144 22.54 8.77 17.24
N LYS A 145 22.75 8.60 18.54
CA LYS A 145 23.67 9.40 19.34
C LYS A 145 24.69 8.49 20.02
N VAL A 146 25.97 8.71 19.72
CA VAL A 146 27.10 8.01 20.35
C VAL A 146 27.77 8.96 21.32
N THR A 147 27.90 8.56 22.58
CA THR A 147 28.64 9.32 23.59
C THR A 147 29.83 8.51 24.07
N VAL A 148 31.03 9.07 23.90
CA VAL A 148 32.29 8.49 24.36
C VAL A 148 32.69 9.15 25.68
N TYR A 149 32.92 8.31 26.67
CA TYR A 149 33.37 8.67 28.01
C TYR A 149 34.81 8.22 28.18
N ARG A 150 35.61 9.03 28.84
CA ARG A 150 36.91 8.60 29.34
C ARG A 150 36.74 7.90 30.68
N ASN A 151 37.33 6.72 30.83
CA ASN A 151 37.40 6.07 32.13
C ASN A 151 38.42 6.78 33.03
N SER A 152 38.13 6.89 34.32
CA SER A 152 39.03 7.52 35.29
C SER A 152 40.30 6.67 35.49
N PHE A 153 41.47 7.27 35.29
CA PHE A 153 42.77 6.66 35.59
C PHE A 153 43.44 7.34 36.79
N ASP A 154 44.01 6.55 37.70
CA ASP A 154 44.93 7.05 38.72
C ASP A 154 46.30 7.34 38.08
N GLY A 155 46.59 8.58 37.71
CA GLY A 155 47.84 8.94 37.03
C GLY A 155 47.98 10.39 36.55
N LEU A 156 48.97 10.65 35.69
CA LEU A 156 49.10 11.93 34.98
C LEU A 156 47.89 12.14 34.05
N PRO A 157 47.45 13.39 33.78
CA PRO A 157 46.30 13.66 32.91
C PRO A 157 46.66 13.37 31.46
N ASN A 158 46.56 12.10 31.07
CA ASN A 158 46.74 11.63 29.71
C ASN A 158 45.43 11.83 28.94
N GLY A 159 45.32 12.90 28.14
CA GLY A 159 44.11 13.13 27.37
C GLY A 159 43.91 12.08 26.27
N ILE A 160 42.65 11.83 25.90
CA ILE A 160 42.30 10.96 24.78
C ILE A 160 41.79 11.82 23.64
N HIS A 161 42.31 11.58 22.43
CA HIS A 161 41.90 12.23 21.20
C HIS A 161 41.10 11.24 20.36
N ILE A 162 39.80 11.49 20.17
CA ILE A 162 39.01 10.68 19.24
C ILE A 162 39.28 11.17 17.82
N THR A 163 39.63 10.25 16.94
CA THR A 163 40.05 10.52 15.55
C THR A 163 39.06 9.99 14.52
N LYS A 164 38.29 8.95 14.87
CA LYS A 164 37.28 8.40 13.97
C LYS A 164 36.18 7.67 14.73
N VAL A 165 34.94 7.82 14.27
CA VAL A 165 33.79 7.01 14.70
C VAL A 165 33.16 6.38 13.46
N VAL A 166 32.92 5.07 13.51
CA VAL A 166 32.24 4.31 12.46
C VAL A 166 31.01 3.64 13.05
N LEU A 167 29.86 3.82 12.41
CA LEU A 167 28.62 3.13 12.74
C LEU A 167 28.18 2.30 11.53
N THR A 168 27.73 1.07 11.74
CA THR A 168 27.21 0.21 10.66
C THR A 168 26.01 -0.57 11.16
N VAL A 169 24.95 -0.63 10.36
CA VAL A 169 23.80 -1.48 10.63
C VAL A 169 24.12 -2.87 10.11
N LYS A 170 23.95 -3.90 10.95
CA LYS A 170 24.16 -5.29 10.61
C LYS A 170 22.85 -6.02 10.69
N GLN A 171 22.42 -6.62 9.59
CA GLN A 171 21.26 -7.50 9.63
C GLN A 171 21.57 -8.71 10.51
N VAL A 172 20.59 -9.10 11.33
CA VAL A 172 20.67 -10.26 12.21
C VAL A 172 19.50 -11.20 11.96
N GLY A 173 19.81 -12.46 11.71
CA GLY A 173 18.84 -13.49 11.37
C GLY A 173 18.41 -13.49 9.90
N GLY A 174 17.74 -14.57 9.50
CA GLY A 174 17.34 -14.82 8.11
C GLY A 174 18.50 -15.33 7.23
N ASP A 175 18.27 -15.31 5.91
CA ASP A 175 19.21 -15.83 4.91
C ASP A 175 20.43 -14.89 4.68
N ASP A 176 20.30 -13.63 5.08
CA ASP A 176 21.26 -12.53 4.84
C ASP A 176 21.96 -12.03 6.13
N ASP A 177 22.03 -12.91 7.15
CA ASP A 177 22.66 -12.64 8.45
C ASP A 177 24.11 -12.11 8.29
N GLY A 178 24.40 -10.99 8.96
CA GLY A 178 25.72 -10.33 8.93
C GLY A 178 25.95 -9.35 7.78
N ASN A 179 24.99 -9.21 6.85
CA ASN A 179 25.06 -8.19 5.80
C ASN A 179 25.12 -6.78 6.41
N SER A 180 25.95 -5.94 5.81
CA SER A 180 26.22 -4.59 6.29
C SER A 180 25.43 -3.56 5.51
N TRP A 181 24.76 -2.69 6.25
CA TRP A 181 23.89 -1.65 5.72
C TRP A 181 24.30 -0.30 6.32
N TRP A 182 24.09 0.76 5.52
CA TRP A 182 24.09 2.16 5.98
C TRP A 182 25.30 2.64 6.80
N THR A 183 26.51 2.14 6.51
CA THR A 183 27.74 2.57 7.22
C THR A 183 27.91 4.08 7.19
N TYR A 184 28.09 4.67 8.37
CA TYR A 184 28.47 6.06 8.61
C TYR A 184 29.91 6.11 9.11
N THR A 185 30.68 7.09 8.64
CA THR A 185 32.05 7.32 9.10
C THR A 185 32.28 8.81 9.34
N LYS A 186 32.60 9.16 10.58
CA LYS A 186 33.08 10.50 10.94
C LYS A 186 34.57 10.47 11.18
N GLU A 187 35.35 10.97 10.22
CA GLU A 187 36.76 11.25 10.44
C GLU A 187 36.94 12.64 11.07
N ILE A 188 37.79 12.72 12.09
CA ILE A 188 38.08 13.95 12.83
C ILE A 188 39.54 14.30 12.50
N PRO A 189 39.80 15.46 11.88
CA PRO A 189 41.15 15.84 11.46
C PRO A 189 42.12 15.84 12.65
N TYR A 190 43.12 14.96 12.60
CA TYR A 190 44.00 14.72 13.74
C TYR A 190 45.07 15.83 13.94
N TRP A 191 45.34 16.67 12.92
CA TRP A 191 46.45 17.63 12.92
C TRP A 191 46.13 18.98 12.27
N TYR A 192 46.71 20.07 12.79
CA TYR A 192 47.04 21.28 12.02
C TYR A 192 48.48 21.73 12.33
N ASP A 193 49.12 22.36 11.34
CA ASP A 193 50.49 22.86 11.40
C ASP A 193 50.46 24.25 12.06
N ASP A 194 50.92 24.37 13.32
CA ASP A 194 51.10 25.67 13.94
C ASP A 194 52.33 26.36 13.31
N GLU A 195 52.08 27.14 12.25
CA GLU A 195 53.11 27.88 11.50
C GLU A 195 53.93 28.84 12.39
N GLU A 196 53.45 29.24 13.59
CA GLU A 196 54.19 30.14 14.49
C GLU A 196 55.14 29.42 15.45
N THR A 197 54.85 28.18 15.85
CA THR A 197 55.68 27.44 16.82
C THR A 197 56.42 26.24 16.26
N GLY A 198 56.05 25.76 15.05
CA GLY A 198 56.63 24.57 14.42
C GLY A 198 56.36 23.27 15.19
N ASN A 199 55.40 23.29 16.11
CA ASN A 199 54.97 22.14 16.89
C ASN A 199 53.62 21.62 16.37
N TYR A 200 53.51 20.30 16.23
CA TYR A 200 52.25 19.64 15.93
C TYR A 200 51.32 19.72 17.15
N VAL A 201 50.15 20.34 16.99
CA VAL A 201 49.09 20.34 18.02
C VAL A 201 48.01 19.34 17.60
N LEU A 202 47.65 18.45 18.53
CA LEU A 202 46.58 17.46 18.37
C LEU A 202 45.22 18.16 18.28
N ASN A 203 44.43 17.86 17.25
CA ASN A 203 43.10 18.44 17.04
C ASN A 203 41.98 17.39 16.92
N GLY A 204 42.13 16.25 17.61
CA GLY A 204 40.99 15.34 17.83
C GLY A 204 39.96 15.95 18.78
N VAL A 205 38.80 15.31 18.94
CA VAL A 205 37.90 15.69 20.03
C VAL A 205 38.58 15.27 21.33
N TYR A 206 39.13 16.26 22.04
CA TYR A 206 39.93 16.08 23.24
C TYR A 206 39.03 15.80 24.45
N ILE A 207 39.25 14.66 25.10
CA ILE A 207 38.52 14.23 26.28
C ILE A 207 39.48 14.21 27.48
N ASN A 208 39.42 15.24 28.33
CA ASN A 208 40.21 15.30 29.57
C ASN A 208 39.37 14.93 30.79
N ASP A 209 38.20 15.56 30.97
CA ASP A 209 37.24 15.31 32.05
C ASP A 209 35.77 15.28 31.56
N ASP A 210 35.55 15.44 30.25
CA ASP A 210 34.25 15.62 29.60
C ASP A 210 33.81 14.37 28.80
N THR A 211 32.72 14.48 28.04
CA THR A 211 32.22 13.46 27.12
C THR A 211 32.25 13.99 25.69
N ALA A 212 32.55 13.14 24.71
CA ALA A 212 32.38 13.48 23.29
C ALA A 212 31.09 12.87 22.75
N THR A 213 30.25 13.67 22.09
CA THR A 213 28.99 13.20 21.50
C THR A 213 29.02 13.34 19.98
N PHE A 214 28.62 12.28 19.29
CA PHE A 214 28.50 12.19 17.84
C PHE A 214 27.07 11.80 17.48
N ASN A 215 26.50 12.55 16.54
CA ASN A 215 25.10 12.50 16.17
C ASN A 215 25.01 12.18 14.68
N THR A 216 24.18 11.22 14.29
CA THR A 216 23.92 10.89 12.88
C THR A 216 22.57 10.20 12.72
N ILE A 217 22.21 9.85 11.49
CA ILE A 217 21.01 9.10 11.13
C ILE A 217 21.46 7.74 10.54
N LEU A 218 20.82 6.66 10.98
CA LEU A 218 20.96 5.34 10.35
C LEU A 218 19.62 4.93 9.75
N LYS A 219 19.56 3.76 9.11
CA LYS A 219 18.34 3.19 8.54
C LYS A 219 18.28 1.70 8.82
N THR A 220 17.09 1.13 8.95
CA THR A 220 16.92 -0.33 8.99
C THR A 220 17.35 -0.96 7.65
N PRO A 221 17.69 -2.26 7.60
CA PRO A 221 17.93 -2.95 6.34
C PRO A 221 16.72 -2.85 5.42
N ASP A 222 16.93 -2.48 4.15
CA ASP A 222 15.83 -2.28 3.19
C ASP A 222 16.19 -2.89 1.83
N PRO A 223 15.73 -4.12 1.55
CA PRO A 223 15.94 -4.77 0.26
C PRO A 223 14.99 -4.25 -0.84
N TRP A 224 13.94 -3.50 -0.49
CA TRP A 224 12.87 -3.11 -1.40
C TRP A 224 13.00 -1.70 -1.97
N ALA A 225 13.77 -0.82 -1.32
CA ALA A 225 13.90 0.61 -1.69
C ALA A 225 13.99 0.88 -3.21
N SER A 226 14.85 0.14 -3.93
CA SER A 226 15.02 0.32 -5.38
C SER A 226 13.79 -0.09 -6.19
N GLN A 227 13.07 -1.14 -5.77
CA GLN A 227 11.85 -1.57 -6.45
C GLN A 227 10.70 -0.60 -6.17
N VAL A 228 10.65 -0.01 -4.98
CA VAL A 228 9.66 1.01 -4.64
C VAL A 228 9.92 2.31 -5.40
N GLU A 229 11.19 2.73 -5.54
CA GLU A 229 11.58 3.85 -6.40
C GLU A 229 11.11 3.64 -7.85
N ASP A 230 11.31 2.43 -8.40
CA ASP A 230 10.84 2.07 -9.74
C ASP A 230 9.31 2.15 -9.86
N TYR A 231 8.56 1.79 -8.82
CA TYR A 231 7.11 1.91 -8.81
C TYR A 231 6.62 3.36 -8.63
N ALA A 232 7.30 4.18 -7.83
CA ALA A 232 6.96 5.58 -7.64
C ALA A 232 7.20 6.40 -8.93
N THR A 233 8.36 6.19 -9.57
CA THR A 233 8.82 7.01 -10.69
C THR A 233 8.53 6.41 -12.05
N GLY A 234 8.50 5.08 -12.16
CA GLY A 234 8.39 4.34 -13.41
C GLY A 234 6.96 4.16 -13.95
N THR A 235 6.81 3.35 -14.99
CA THR A 235 5.50 3.07 -15.63
C THR A 235 5.04 1.64 -15.40
N ILE A 236 5.70 0.90 -14.51
CA ILE A 236 5.43 -0.51 -14.27
C ILE A 236 4.84 -0.63 -12.87
N ILE A 237 3.79 -1.41 -12.74
CA ILE A 237 3.31 -1.96 -11.47
C ILE A 237 3.12 -3.45 -11.75
N THR A 238 3.66 -4.31 -10.89
CA THR A 238 3.54 -5.76 -11.01
C THR A 238 2.86 -6.33 -9.77
N PRO A 239 2.31 -7.56 -9.84
CA PRO A 239 1.70 -8.22 -8.68
C PRO A 239 2.64 -8.33 -7.46
N ASP A 240 3.97 -8.35 -7.67
CA ASP A 240 4.98 -8.39 -6.61
C ASP A 240 4.91 -7.19 -5.63
N ILE A 241 4.18 -6.12 -5.96
CA ILE A 241 3.90 -5.03 -5.01
C ILE A 241 3.19 -5.52 -3.73
N GLU A 242 2.36 -6.56 -3.85
CA GLU A 242 1.68 -7.20 -2.71
C GLU A 242 2.66 -7.92 -1.77
N ASP A 243 3.75 -8.47 -2.32
CA ASP A 243 4.83 -9.07 -1.52
C ASP A 243 5.58 -8.00 -0.72
N ILE A 244 5.76 -6.79 -1.29
CA ILE A 244 6.35 -5.66 -0.56
C ILE A 244 5.44 -5.21 0.57
N ILE A 245 4.14 -5.03 0.31
CA ILE A 245 3.17 -4.59 1.33
C ILE A 245 3.12 -5.58 2.50
N SER A 246 3.18 -6.89 2.21
CA SER A 246 3.11 -7.95 3.23
C SER A 246 4.46 -8.32 3.87
N SER A 247 5.56 -7.66 3.49
CA SER A 247 6.91 -7.98 3.96
C SER A 247 7.21 -7.50 5.40
N ASP A 248 8.24 -8.09 6.01
CA ASP A 248 8.80 -7.69 7.30
C ASP A 248 10.14 -6.97 7.13
N SER A 249 10.35 -5.91 7.92
CA SER A 249 11.68 -5.31 8.05
C SER A 249 12.66 -6.32 8.66
N PRO A 250 13.81 -6.60 8.05
CA PRO A 250 14.81 -7.47 8.63
C PRO A 250 15.33 -6.91 9.95
N SER A 251 15.50 -7.79 10.94
CA SER A 251 16.08 -7.39 12.22
C SER A 251 17.54 -7.01 12.11
N PHE A 252 17.99 -6.10 12.99
CA PHE A 252 19.36 -5.61 12.95
C PHE A 252 19.98 -5.29 14.33
N GLU A 253 21.30 -5.15 14.31
CA GLU A 253 22.12 -4.58 15.37
C GLU A 253 23.00 -3.46 14.79
N ILE A 254 23.55 -2.61 15.66
CA ILE A 254 24.46 -1.53 15.27
C ILE A 254 25.86 -1.87 15.77
N GLU A 255 26.81 -1.94 14.85
CA GLU A 255 28.24 -1.98 15.16
C GLU A 255 28.79 -0.56 15.24
N CYS A 256 29.43 -0.23 16.37
CA CYS A 256 30.09 1.03 16.63
C CYS A 256 31.59 0.79 16.85
N SER A 257 32.43 1.43 16.04
CA SER A 257 33.88 1.41 16.20
C SER A 257 34.41 2.82 16.47
N VAL A 258 35.14 2.97 17.57
CA VAL A 258 35.75 4.25 17.97
C VAL A 258 37.26 4.11 17.94
N TYR A 259 37.90 5.04 17.23
CA TYR A 259 39.36 5.11 17.09
C TYR A 259 39.86 6.42 17.70
N GLY A 260 41.02 6.35 18.33
CA GLY A 260 41.66 7.50 18.93
C GLY A 260 43.11 7.24 19.32
N GLU A 261 43.70 8.22 19.99
CA GLU A 261 45.06 8.14 20.53
C GLU A 261 45.07 8.67 21.97
N LEU A 262 45.69 7.93 22.87
CA LEU A 262 45.91 8.28 24.27
C LEU A 262 47.29 8.91 24.41
N GLU A 263 47.35 10.13 24.93
CA GLU A 263 48.62 10.81 25.21
C GLU A 263 49.42 10.04 26.27
N ASN A 264 50.69 9.75 26.00
CA ASN A 264 51.53 8.99 26.92
C ASN A 264 52.53 9.90 27.65
N TRP A 265 52.07 10.55 28.72
CA TRP A 265 52.93 11.35 29.59
C TRP A 265 53.53 10.53 30.73
N PHE A 266 54.81 10.72 30.98
CA PHE A 266 55.52 10.12 32.11
C PHE A 266 56.37 11.16 32.85
N MET A 267 56.68 10.89 34.12
CA MET A 267 57.61 11.72 34.89
C MET A 267 59.04 11.30 34.58
N ALA A 268 59.78 12.18 33.90
CA ALA A 268 61.20 12.00 33.62
C ALA A 268 62.06 12.68 34.69
N THR A 269 63.05 11.95 35.19
CA THR A 269 64.04 12.51 36.12
C THR A 269 65.19 13.14 35.36
N THR A 270 65.48 14.41 35.64
CA THR A 270 66.66 15.09 35.12
C THR A 270 67.86 14.79 36.02
N TYR A 271 69.01 14.46 35.44
CA TYR A 271 70.23 14.13 36.17
C TYR A 271 71.33 15.18 35.93
N ASP A 272 72.17 15.44 36.94
CA ASP A 272 73.39 16.25 36.77
C ASP A 272 74.50 15.48 36.03
N ASP A 273 75.61 16.16 35.73
CA ASP A 273 76.79 15.58 35.07
C ASP A 273 77.44 14.40 35.84
N TYR A 274 77.03 14.17 37.09
CA TYR A 274 77.50 13.09 37.96
C TYR A 274 76.45 11.98 38.13
N GLY A 275 75.30 12.07 37.47
CA GLY A 275 74.22 11.09 37.52
C GLY A 275 73.33 11.20 38.77
N ASN A 276 73.37 12.31 39.52
CA ASN A 276 72.44 12.54 40.63
C ASN A 276 71.14 13.17 40.12
N PRO A 277 69.96 12.75 40.62
CA PRO A 277 68.69 13.34 40.24
C PRO A 277 68.60 14.78 40.76
N VAL A 278 68.33 15.75 39.88
CA VAL A 278 68.25 17.18 40.20
C VAL A 278 66.86 17.79 39.95
N GLY A 279 65.96 17.05 39.31
CA GLY A 279 64.59 17.48 39.10
C GLY A 279 63.73 16.39 38.47
N GLU A 280 62.43 16.63 38.48
CA GLU A 280 61.44 15.84 37.74
C GLU A 280 60.67 16.78 36.82
N HIS A 281 60.37 16.33 35.61
CA HIS A 281 59.55 17.05 34.64
C HIS A 281 58.65 16.06 33.90
N LYS A 282 57.58 16.57 33.29
CA LYS A 282 56.72 15.76 32.44
C LYS A 282 57.36 15.67 31.06
N GLU A 283 57.49 14.46 30.54
CA GLU A 283 57.93 14.18 29.17
C GLU A 283 56.86 13.34 28.47
N ARG A 284 56.72 13.51 27.15
CA ARG A 284 55.74 12.81 26.32
C ARG A 284 56.47 11.79 25.44
N ASP A 285 56.05 10.54 25.52
CA ASP A 285 56.46 9.48 24.59
C ASP A 285 55.47 9.41 23.41
N ASN A 286 55.66 8.42 22.53
CA ASN A 286 54.69 8.08 21.49
C ASN A 286 53.32 7.77 22.11
N ASP A 287 52.28 8.33 21.49
CA ASP A 287 50.89 8.10 21.89
C ASP A 287 50.49 6.64 21.64
N LEU A 288 49.51 6.18 22.40
CA LEU A 288 48.99 4.82 22.34
C LEU A 288 47.68 4.80 21.56
N GLY A 289 47.60 3.93 20.55
CA GLY A 289 46.37 3.75 19.78
C GLY A 289 45.23 3.21 20.66
N VAL A 290 44.08 3.86 20.58
CA VAL A 290 42.82 3.44 21.22
C VAL A 290 41.90 2.96 20.11
N VAL A 291 41.48 1.70 20.20
CA VAL A 291 40.48 1.14 19.29
C VAL A 291 39.49 0.33 20.10
N CYS A 292 38.21 0.70 20.03
CA CYS A 292 37.13 -0.07 20.63
C CYS A 292 36.10 -0.44 19.57
N HIS A 293 35.58 -1.65 19.70
CA HIS A 293 34.48 -2.16 18.89
C HIS A 293 33.34 -2.53 19.82
N TYR A 294 32.16 -2.03 19.53
CA TYR A 294 30.93 -2.30 20.26
C TYR A 294 29.88 -2.80 19.28
N THR A 295 29.11 -3.78 19.69
CA THR A 295 27.91 -4.21 18.97
C THR A 295 26.74 -4.11 19.92
N THR A 296 25.64 -3.52 19.46
CA THR A 296 24.42 -3.52 20.27
C THR A 296 23.93 -4.94 20.52
N SER A 297 23.31 -5.13 21.67
CA SER A 297 22.62 -6.36 22.00
C SER A 297 21.12 -6.07 22.13
N LYS A 298 20.36 -6.61 21.18
CA LYS A 298 18.92 -6.55 21.08
C LYS A 298 18.33 -5.22 20.62
N THR A 299 19.01 -4.51 19.72
CA THR A 299 18.42 -3.31 19.07
C THR A 299 17.12 -3.66 18.34
N TYR A 300 17.02 -4.87 17.79
CA TYR A 300 15.78 -5.39 17.19
C TYR A 300 14.55 -5.39 18.13
N GLN A 301 14.70 -5.15 19.44
CA GLN A 301 13.55 -4.96 20.35
C GLN A 301 12.87 -3.59 20.21
N ALA A 302 13.61 -2.59 19.71
CA ALA A 302 13.06 -1.29 19.34
C ALA A 302 12.31 -1.36 18.00
N GLU A 303 12.57 -2.36 17.16
CA GLU A 303 11.83 -2.58 15.92
C GLU A 303 10.37 -2.92 16.21
N LYS A 304 9.49 -2.29 15.44
CA LYS A 304 8.06 -2.56 15.35
C LYS A 304 7.70 -2.81 13.89
N ALA A 305 6.55 -3.45 13.68
CA ALA A 305 6.01 -3.62 12.34
C ALA A 305 5.87 -2.25 11.66
N GLY A 306 6.37 -2.16 10.43
CA GLY A 306 6.09 -1.04 9.53
C GLY A 306 4.67 -1.10 8.98
N LEU A 307 4.12 -2.32 8.89
CA LEU A 307 2.75 -2.56 8.45
C LEU A 307 1.77 -1.94 9.45
N TYR A 308 0.95 -1.02 8.97
CA TYR A 308 -0.17 -0.48 9.72
C TYR A 308 -1.45 -0.56 8.92
N ALA A 309 -2.55 -0.76 9.63
CA ALA A 309 -3.88 -0.62 9.08
C ALA A 309 -4.62 0.50 9.81
N LEU A 310 -5.38 1.27 9.04
CA LEU A 310 -6.28 2.29 9.55
C LEU A 310 -7.69 1.86 9.14
N GLY A 311 -8.58 1.69 10.11
CA GLY A 311 -9.97 1.30 9.86
C GLY A 311 -10.86 2.51 9.64
N ASP A 312 -11.76 2.43 8.66
CA ASP A 312 -12.95 3.30 8.51
C ASP A 312 -13.91 2.66 7.48
N PHE A 313 -14.04 3.24 6.28
CA PHE A 313 -14.92 2.75 5.22
C PHE A 313 -14.22 1.66 4.38
N GLU A 314 -14.85 0.49 4.20
CA GLU A 314 -14.31 -0.59 3.36
C GLU A 314 -15.28 -0.95 2.24
N GLY A 315 -14.76 -1.39 1.10
CA GLY A 315 -15.55 -1.93 -0.01
C GLY A 315 -16.00 -0.83 -0.96
N ALA A 316 -17.31 -0.78 -1.23
CA ALA A 316 -17.93 0.23 -2.06
C ALA A 316 -19.44 0.31 -1.81
N LEU A 317 -20.00 1.48 -2.07
CA LEU A 317 -21.43 1.67 -2.27
C LEU A 317 -21.77 1.46 -3.74
N THR A 318 -22.98 0.97 -4.00
CA THR A 318 -23.56 0.88 -5.33
C THR A 318 -24.12 2.23 -5.78
N LYS A 319 -24.32 2.44 -7.09
CA LYS A 319 -24.69 3.75 -7.67
C LYS A 319 -26.08 4.24 -7.25
N ASP A 320 -26.93 3.37 -6.73
CA ASP A 320 -28.19 3.73 -6.09
C ASP A 320 -28.01 4.67 -4.87
N PHE A 321 -26.79 4.81 -4.34
CA PHE A 321 -26.43 5.83 -3.34
C PHE A 321 -25.79 7.10 -3.93
N GLU A 322 -25.66 7.24 -5.25
CA GLU A 322 -24.99 8.37 -5.91
C GLU A 322 -25.64 9.71 -5.59
N ALA A 323 -26.97 9.75 -5.51
CA ALA A 323 -27.70 10.98 -5.19
C ALA A 323 -27.45 11.48 -3.76
N GLU A 324 -27.08 10.61 -2.83
CA GLU A 324 -26.89 10.93 -1.41
C GLU A 324 -25.41 11.05 -1.02
N ASN A 325 -24.53 10.25 -1.65
CA ASN A 325 -23.13 10.10 -1.24
C ASN A 325 -22.12 10.21 -2.39
N GLY A 326 -22.55 10.43 -3.63
CA GLY A 326 -21.65 10.41 -4.80
C GLY A 326 -20.51 11.43 -4.72
N ASP A 327 -20.76 12.58 -4.08
CA ASP A 327 -19.78 13.67 -3.93
C ASP A 327 -19.14 13.73 -2.52
N GLU A 328 -19.45 12.77 -1.64
CA GLU A 328 -18.94 12.74 -0.27
C GLU A 328 -17.63 11.97 -0.20
N TYR A 329 -16.57 12.57 0.35
CA TYR A 329 -15.33 11.84 0.64
C TYR A 329 -15.45 11.06 1.96
N LYS A 330 -15.04 9.79 1.93
CA LYS A 330 -14.87 8.94 3.09
C LYS A 330 -13.41 8.56 3.25
N ALA A 331 -12.94 8.47 4.49
CA ALA A 331 -11.65 7.86 4.79
C ALA A 331 -11.80 6.35 4.60
N PHE A 332 -10.97 5.74 3.76
CA PHE A 332 -11.05 4.31 3.49
C PHE A 332 -10.19 3.53 4.47
N GLU A 333 -10.67 2.34 4.82
CA GLU A 333 -9.82 1.32 5.43
C GLU A 333 -8.67 1.02 4.48
N MET A 334 -7.46 0.95 5.01
CA MET A 334 -6.25 0.79 4.21
C MET A 334 -5.20 -0.01 4.96
N ILE A 335 -4.34 -0.66 4.20
CA ILE A 335 -3.11 -1.28 4.69
C ILE A 335 -1.96 -0.50 4.08
N ALA A 336 -0.99 -0.09 4.89
CA ALA A 336 0.21 0.59 4.43
C ALA A 336 1.47 -0.01 5.05
N GLN A 337 2.54 0.00 4.26
CA GLN A 337 3.86 -0.52 4.64
C GLN A 337 4.93 0.49 4.23
N GLY A 338 6.05 0.49 4.95
CA GLY A 338 7.23 1.28 4.60
C GLY A 338 7.95 1.85 5.80
N SER A 339 8.46 3.05 5.63
CA SER A 339 9.17 3.87 6.62
C SER A 339 8.20 4.59 7.55
N THR A 340 7.35 3.83 8.26
CA THR A 340 6.21 4.33 9.04
C THR A 340 6.59 5.28 10.18
N SER A 341 7.84 5.26 10.67
CA SER A 341 8.29 6.28 11.64
C SER A 341 8.55 7.63 10.98
N ASP A 342 8.82 7.63 9.68
CA ASP A 342 9.24 8.80 8.91
C ASP A 342 8.11 9.40 8.08
N ILE A 343 7.22 8.59 7.51
CA ILE A 343 6.12 9.02 6.62
C ILE A 343 4.85 8.24 6.96
N ILE A 344 3.76 8.98 7.14
CA ILE A 344 2.40 8.43 7.21
C ILE A 344 1.61 8.84 5.97
N THR A 345 0.74 7.94 5.53
CA THR A 345 -0.21 8.21 4.44
C THR A 345 -1.63 7.93 4.92
N ARG A 346 -2.61 8.62 4.33
CA ARG A 346 -4.04 8.38 4.57
C ARG A 346 -4.79 8.46 3.25
N PHE A 347 -5.68 7.50 2.99
CA PHE A 347 -6.43 7.42 1.74
C PHE A 347 -7.90 7.77 1.95
N TRP A 348 -8.42 8.65 1.09
CA TRP A 348 -9.82 9.07 1.06
C TRP A 348 -10.36 8.96 -0.37
N ALA A 349 -11.62 8.57 -0.51
CA ALA A 349 -12.28 8.56 -1.81
C ALA A 349 -13.79 8.74 -1.69
N THR A 350 -14.44 9.05 -2.80
CA THR A 350 -15.90 8.93 -2.93
C THR A 350 -16.30 7.47 -2.85
N PRO A 351 -17.34 7.08 -2.08
CA PRO A 351 -17.58 5.68 -1.72
C PRO A 351 -18.12 4.80 -2.85
N ILE A 352 -18.44 5.36 -4.02
CA ILE A 352 -19.06 4.63 -5.13
C ILE A 352 -17.98 4.17 -6.12
N HIS A 353 -17.70 2.88 -6.09
CA HIS A 353 -16.71 2.23 -6.97
C HIS A 353 -17.39 1.11 -7.77
N VAL A 354 -17.89 1.47 -8.96
CA VAL A 354 -18.53 0.53 -9.89
C VAL A 354 -17.83 0.57 -11.24
N LEU A 355 -17.93 -0.48 -12.05
CA LEU A 355 -17.33 -0.48 -13.39
C LEU A 355 -17.81 0.70 -14.24
N ASN A 356 -16.92 1.26 -15.06
CA ASN A 356 -17.17 2.44 -15.90
C ASN A 356 -17.55 3.72 -15.13
N SER A 357 -17.38 3.75 -13.80
CA SER A 357 -17.47 4.97 -12.99
C SER A 357 -16.12 5.67 -12.85
N HIS A 358 -16.17 6.89 -12.30
CA HIS A 358 -15.03 7.80 -12.15
C HIS A 358 -14.97 8.36 -10.72
N PRO A 359 -14.73 7.55 -9.68
CA PRO A 359 -14.58 8.05 -8.32
C PRO A 359 -13.41 9.03 -8.20
N ALA A 360 -13.57 9.97 -7.27
CA ALA A 360 -12.49 10.88 -6.89
C ALA A 360 -11.72 10.29 -5.71
N GLU A 361 -10.40 10.20 -5.85
CA GLU A 361 -9.48 9.59 -4.90
C GLU A 361 -8.44 10.63 -4.43
N ARG A 362 -8.07 10.56 -3.15
CA ARG A 362 -7.12 11.46 -2.50
C ARG A 362 -6.17 10.67 -1.60
N LEU A 363 -4.87 10.85 -1.83
CA LEU A 363 -3.80 10.36 -0.98
C LEU A 363 -3.21 11.54 -0.22
N TYR A 364 -3.34 11.53 1.11
CA TYR A 364 -2.68 12.48 2.00
C TYR A 364 -1.35 11.88 2.46
N VAL A 365 -0.31 12.71 2.48
CA VAL A 365 1.06 12.33 2.83
C VAL A 365 1.60 13.35 3.81
N LEU A 366 2.20 12.88 4.91
CA LEU A 366 2.87 13.73 5.89
C LEU A 366 4.13 13.03 6.41
N ALA A 367 5.27 13.71 6.33
CA ALA A 367 6.48 13.26 6.99
C ALA A 367 6.48 13.63 8.48
N ASN A 368 7.24 12.90 9.28
CA ASN A 368 7.44 13.12 10.71
C ASN A 368 8.83 13.74 10.99
N PRO A 369 9.05 15.03 10.68
CA PRO A 369 10.36 15.66 10.89
C PRO A 369 10.71 15.78 12.38
N SER A 370 9.73 15.73 13.29
CA SER A 370 9.95 15.69 14.75
C SER A 370 10.68 14.42 15.20
N TYR A 371 10.51 13.30 14.52
CA TYR A 371 11.26 12.07 14.80
C TYR A 371 12.78 12.26 14.62
N MET A 372 13.18 13.26 13.83
CA MET A 372 14.58 13.63 13.56
C MET A 372 14.98 14.98 14.17
N GLU A 373 14.20 15.53 15.11
CA GLU A 373 14.31 16.95 15.51
C GLU A 373 15.69 17.34 16.07
N GLU A 374 16.36 16.43 16.78
CA GLU A 374 17.71 16.64 17.34
C GLU A 374 18.81 16.77 16.27
N PHE A 375 18.52 16.45 15.00
CA PHE A 375 19.49 16.27 13.92
C PHE A 375 19.20 17.15 12.69
N LYS A 376 18.39 18.21 12.86
CA LYS A 376 17.97 19.15 11.81
C LYS A 376 19.15 19.77 11.04
N SER A 377 19.59 19.11 9.98
CA SER A 377 20.27 19.74 8.86
C SER A 377 19.79 19.07 7.57
N ASN A 378 18.87 19.75 6.90
CA ASN A 378 18.48 19.53 5.50
C ASN A 378 17.95 18.14 5.16
N ILE A 379 16.77 17.80 5.69
CA ILE A 379 15.93 16.80 5.03
C ILE A 379 15.45 17.44 3.71
N GLN A 380 16.15 17.16 2.62
CA GLN A 380 15.66 17.45 1.27
C GLN A 380 14.88 16.23 0.82
N ILE A 381 13.56 16.31 0.83
CA ILE A 381 12.73 15.23 0.35
C ILE A 381 12.47 15.45 -1.13
N SER A 382 13.32 14.91 -2.01
CA SER A 382 12.90 14.68 -3.40
C SER A 382 11.82 13.61 -3.36
N ASP A 383 10.56 14.04 -3.27
CA ASP A 383 9.42 13.13 -3.20
C ASP A 383 8.81 12.91 -4.58
N ASP A 384 8.64 11.64 -4.94
CA ASP A 384 7.77 11.21 -6.02
C ASP A 384 6.58 10.48 -5.38
N ALA A 385 5.42 11.11 -5.42
CA ALA A 385 4.17 10.53 -4.98
C ALA A 385 3.35 10.08 -6.20
N ARG A 386 2.87 8.85 -6.17
CA ARG A 386 2.10 8.24 -7.24
C ARG A 386 0.83 7.62 -6.68
N LEU A 387 -0.31 8.08 -7.17
CA LEU A 387 -1.60 7.43 -7.00
C LEU A 387 -1.93 6.69 -8.31
N VAL A 388 -1.92 5.36 -8.26
CA VAL A 388 -2.06 4.50 -9.44
C VAL A 388 -3.16 3.48 -9.20
N THR A 389 -4.00 3.28 -10.22
CA THR A 389 -4.98 2.21 -10.24
C THR A 389 -4.63 1.27 -11.37
N VAL A 390 -4.53 -0.02 -11.05
CA VAL A 390 -4.32 -1.09 -12.03
C VAL A 390 -5.61 -1.87 -12.22
N ARG A 391 -5.90 -2.19 -13.47
CA ARG A 391 -6.84 -3.22 -13.88
C ARG A 391 -6.16 -4.57 -13.75
N ILE A 392 -6.84 -5.52 -13.11
CA ILE A 392 -6.36 -6.88 -12.94
C ILE A 392 -7.04 -7.74 -13.99
N LEU A 393 -6.25 -8.51 -14.74
CA LEU A 393 -6.73 -9.38 -15.80
C LEU A 393 -6.80 -10.84 -15.36
N LYS A 394 -7.62 -11.65 -16.06
CA LYS A 394 -7.80 -13.10 -15.82
C LYS A 394 -6.52 -13.93 -15.89
N ASP A 395 -5.48 -13.42 -16.54
CA ASP A 395 -4.16 -14.06 -16.63
C ASP A 395 -3.20 -13.67 -15.49
N GLY A 396 -3.68 -12.84 -14.54
CA GLY A 396 -2.92 -12.35 -13.40
C GLY A 396 -2.04 -11.13 -13.69
N THR A 397 -2.11 -10.57 -14.89
CA THR A 397 -1.34 -9.36 -15.24
C THR A 397 -2.04 -8.09 -14.78
N TYR A 398 -1.24 -7.07 -14.49
CA TYR A 398 -1.69 -5.74 -14.08
C TYR A 398 -1.50 -4.77 -15.24
N GLU A 399 -2.57 -4.07 -15.62
CA GLU A 399 -2.54 -2.96 -16.59
C GLU A 399 -2.88 -1.66 -15.88
N ILE A 400 -2.11 -0.60 -16.08
CA ILE A 400 -2.42 0.71 -15.49
C ILE A 400 -3.71 1.26 -16.12
N SER A 401 -4.71 1.51 -15.28
CA SER A 401 -5.98 2.16 -15.64
C SER A 401 -5.94 3.66 -15.40
N ASN A 402 -5.36 4.07 -14.26
CA ASN A 402 -5.17 5.47 -13.90
C ASN A 402 -3.77 5.66 -13.29
N ASP A 403 -3.14 6.81 -13.56
CA ASP A 403 -1.79 7.12 -13.10
C ASP A 403 -1.63 8.62 -12.87
N LYS A 404 -1.59 9.00 -11.59
CA LYS A 404 -1.38 10.38 -11.17
C LYS A 404 -0.07 10.45 -10.39
N LYS A 405 0.86 11.26 -10.87
CA LYS A 405 2.14 11.54 -10.23
C LYS A 405 2.23 12.98 -9.81
N GLU A 406 2.78 13.22 -8.64
CA GLU A 406 3.07 14.53 -8.06
C GLU A 406 4.46 14.50 -7.43
N ALA A 407 5.09 15.68 -7.36
CA ALA A 407 6.36 15.87 -6.68
C ALA A 407 6.26 17.08 -5.76
N PHE A 408 6.26 16.82 -4.45
CA PHE A 408 5.97 17.86 -3.44
C PHE A 408 7.22 18.63 -3.01
N GLY A 409 8.39 17.97 -2.99
CA GLY A 409 9.68 18.55 -2.61
C GLY A 409 9.89 18.77 -1.11
N ASP A 410 8.85 19.09 -0.34
CA ASP A 410 8.90 19.16 1.13
C ASP A 410 7.64 18.51 1.72
N LEU A 411 7.84 17.45 2.50
CA LEU A 411 6.76 16.70 3.17
C LEU A 411 6.55 17.10 4.62
N SER A 412 7.12 18.23 5.07
CA SER A 412 6.95 18.71 6.45
C SER A 412 5.53 19.21 6.75
N ASP A 413 4.77 19.57 5.71
CA ASP A 413 3.33 19.86 5.79
C ASP A 413 2.53 18.74 5.11
N VAL A 414 1.20 18.74 5.29
CA VAL A 414 0.32 17.75 4.67
C VAL A 414 0.24 18.01 3.17
N ASN A 415 0.55 16.98 2.39
CA ASN A 415 0.55 16.99 0.93
C ASN A 415 -0.54 16.07 0.38
N ILE A 416 -1.11 16.41 -0.77
CA ILE A 416 -2.29 15.72 -1.32
C ILE A 416 -2.05 15.36 -2.79
N VAL A 417 -2.19 14.08 -3.14
CA VAL A 417 -2.35 13.63 -4.52
C VAL A 417 -3.83 13.40 -4.78
N THR A 418 -4.41 14.12 -5.75
CA THR A 418 -5.82 13.94 -6.15
C THR A 418 -5.91 13.34 -7.54
N ALA A 419 -6.74 12.31 -7.69
CA ALA A 419 -7.00 11.66 -8.96
C ALA A 419 -8.50 11.40 -9.17
N LEU A 420 -8.92 11.40 -10.44
CA LEU A 420 -10.23 10.90 -10.86
C LEU A 420 -9.98 9.58 -11.58
N THR A 421 -10.38 8.47 -10.97
CA THR A 421 -9.96 7.14 -11.40
C THR A 421 -11.03 6.49 -12.25
N GLY A 422 -10.74 6.18 -13.52
CA GLY A 422 -11.68 5.46 -14.39
C GLY A 422 -11.57 3.94 -14.25
N TYR A 423 -12.69 3.26 -13.99
CA TYR A 423 -12.79 1.79 -13.93
C TYR A 423 -13.31 1.18 -15.24
N GLU A 424 -12.74 1.60 -16.37
CA GLU A 424 -13.08 1.03 -17.68
C GLU A 424 -12.71 -0.45 -17.72
N ALA A 425 -13.66 -1.35 -17.95
CA ALA A 425 -13.43 -2.79 -18.00
C ALA A 425 -13.44 -3.34 -19.44
N ASN A 426 -12.76 -4.47 -19.63
CA ASN A 426 -12.81 -5.30 -20.84
C ASN A 426 -13.23 -6.74 -20.50
N GLU A 427 -13.35 -7.60 -21.51
CA GLU A 427 -13.80 -8.99 -21.33
C GLU A 427 -12.87 -9.86 -20.45
N ASP A 428 -11.62 -9.42 -20.27
CA ASP A 428 -10.59 -10.09 -19.49
C ASP A 428 -10.37 -9.47 -18.11
N THR A 429 -11.10 -8.41 -17.76
CA THR A 429 -11.00 -7.73 -16.46
C THR A 429 -11.65 -8.60 -15.38
N ILE A 430 -10.98 -8.71 -14.23
CA ILE A 430 -11.54 -9.35 -13.01
C ILE A 430 -11.72 -8.36 -11.87
N GLY A 431 -11.07 -7.20 -11.91
CA GLY A 431 -11.16 -6.19 -10.87
C GLY A 431 -10.13 -5.09 -11.03
N PHE A 432 -10.05 -4.22 -10.01
CA PHE A 432 -9.09 -3.12 -9.96
C PHE A 432 -8.42 -3.05 -8.59
N ALA A 433 -7.18 -2.59 -8.58
CA ALA A 433 -6.44 -2.28 -7.37
C ALA A 433 -5.88 -0.85 -7.46
N THR A 434 -6.19 -0.03 -6.45
CA THR A 434 -5.57 1.28 -6.25
C THR A 434 -4.42 1.16 -5.26
N TYR A 435 -3.32 1.86 -5.56
CA TYR A 435 -2.13 2.00 -4.73
C TYR A 435 -1.73 3.46 -4.62
N GLY A 436 -1.40 3.91 -3.41
CA GLY A 436 -0.64 5.12 -3.18
C GLY A 436 0.81 4.75 -2.89
N ILE A 437 1.76 5.38 -3.56
CA ILE A 437 3.19 5.09 -3.45
C ILE A 437 3.91 6.42 -3.23
N VAL A 438 4.73 6.49 -2.20
CA VAL A 438 5.55 7.66 -1.85
C VAL A 438 6.99 7.17 -1.75
N TYR A 439 7.91 7.82 -2.46
CA TYR A 439 9.34 7.58 -2.35
C TYR A 439 10.07 8.90 -2.15
N ALA A 440 10.87 8.92 -1.10
CA ALA A 440 11.49 10.12 -0.55
C ALA A 440 12.91 9.80 -0.08
N GLU A 441 13.74 10.82 0.11
CA GLU A 441 15.12 10.64 0.57
C GLU A 441 15.43 11.55 1.76
N VAL A 442 16.27 11.06 2.67
CA VAL A 442 16.83 11.82 3.79
C VAL A 442 18.33 11.94 3.59
N GLU A 443 18.79 13.15 3.27
CA GLU A 443 20.22 13.46 3.17
C GLU A 443 20.86 13.44 4.57
N ARG A 444 21.77 12.49 4.79
CA ARG A 444 22.56 12.39 6.03
C ARG A 444 23.69 13.41 6.04
N ASP A 445 24.23 13.73 7.23
CA ASP A 445 25.30 14.73 7.43
C ASP A 445 26.61 14.46 6.67
N ASP A 446 26.82 13.24 6.15
CA ASP A 446 27.94 12.86 5.28
C ASP A 446 27.62 12.96 3.77
N GLY A 447 26.45 13.50 3.40
CA GLY A 447 25.98 13.65 2.02
C GLY A 447 25.46 12.35 1.40
N LYS A 448 25.14 11.34 2.22
CA LYS A 448 24.52 10.10 1.76
C LYS A 448 23.01 10.21 1.84
N ASP A 449 22.33 9.92 0.74
CA ASP A 449 20.87 9.84 0.70
C ASP A 449 20.40 8.49 1.24
N LEU A 450 19.47 8.54 2.19
CA LEU A 450 18.82 7.38 2.78
C LEU A 450 17.37 7.34 2.30
N PRO A 451 16.96 6.33 1.51
CA PRO A 451 15.60 6.28 1.00
C PRO A 451 14.60 6.05 2.13
N ILE A 452 13.41 6.61 2.01
CA ILE A 452 12.24 6.32 2.83
C ILE A 452 11.04 6.21 1.90
N TRP A 453 10.09 5.34 2.23
CA TRP A 453 8.96 5.11 1.33
C TRP A 453 7.71 4.67 2.06
N SER A 454 6.55 4.81 1.42
CA SER A 454 5.28 4.26 1.87
C SER A 454 4.50 3.72 0.68
N ILE A 455 3.99 2.49 0.80
CA ILE A 455 3.01 1.93 -0.14
C ILE A 455 1.72 1.69 0.63
N VAL A 456 0.61 2.23 0.13
CA VAL A 456 -0.73 2.05 0.68
C VAL A 456 -1.63 1.33 -0.31
N ARG A 457 -2.37 0.34 0.19
CA ARG A 457 -3.46 -0.36 -0.48
C ARG A 457 -4.78 -0.03 0.26
N PRO A 458 -5.61 0.89 -0.24
CA PRO A 458 -6.97 1.05 0.25
C PRO A 458 -7.81 -0.20 -0.05
N LYS A 459 -8.69 -0.55 0.89
CA LYS A 459 -9.63 -1.66 0.78
C LYS A 459 -10.87 -1.28 -0.04
N ILE A 460 -10.63 -0.93 -1.30
CA ILE A 460 -11.68 -0.68 -2.30
C ILE A 460 -12.03 -1.98 -3.02
N VAL A 461 -13.31 -2.19 -3.25
CA VAL A 461 -13.83 -3.25 -4.15
C VAL A 461 -14.60 -2.56 -5.27
N VAL A 462 -14.27 -2.86 -6.52
CA VAL A 462 -15.01 -2.33 -7.66
C VAL A 462 -16.11 -3.33 -8.05
N LEU A 463 -17.37 -2.90 -7.99
CA LEU A 463 -18.51 -3.76 -8.28
C LEU A 463 -18.83 -3.81 -9.78
N ASN A 464 -19.25 -4.98 -10.27
CA ASN A 464 -19.56 -5.22 -11.69
C ASN A 464 -20.86 -4.56 -12.19
N ASP A 465 -21.84 -4.33 -11.31
CA ASP A 465 -23.12 -3.72 -11.66
C ASP A 465 -23.21 -2.29 -11.15
N ASP A 466 -23.73 -1.40 -11.98
CA ASP A 466 -23.95 -0.01 -11.62
C ASP A 466 -25.03 0.08 -10.55
N VAL A 467 -26.09 -0.75 -10.59
CA VAL A 467 -27.22 -0.65 -9.66
C VAL A 467 -27.64 -2.01 -9.13
N THR A 468 -27.97 -2.10 -7.83
CA THR A 468 -28.59 -3.31 -7.28
C THR A 468 -29.99 -3.51 -7.87
N ILE A 469 -30.38 -4.75 -8.19
CA ILE A 469 -31.69 -5.02 -8.81
C ILE A 469 -32.80 -4.62 -7.82
N VAL A 470 -32.59 -4.83 -6.51
CA VAL A 470 -33.54 -4.40 -5.48
C VAL A 470 -33.57 -2.86 -5.36
N GLY A 471 -32.42 -2.18 -5.45
CA GLY A 471 -32.32 -0.72 -5.37
C GLY A 471 -33.06 0.00 -6.49
N ASP A 472 -32.96 -0.51 -7.73
CA ASP A 472 -33.72 0.00 -8.87
C ASP A 472 -35.24 -0.07 -8.60
N ILE A 473 -35.72 -1.20 -8.08
CA ILE A 473 -37.14 -1.37 -7.73
C ILE A 473 -37.56 -0.44 -6.59
N ILE A 474 -36.72 -0.20 -5.58
CA ILE A 474 -37.01 0.77 -4.51
C ILE A 474 -37.19 2.17 -5.12
N ASN A 475 -36.31 2.58 -6.02
CA ASN A 475 -36.38 3.89 -6.68
C ASN A 475 -37.64 4.01 -7.56
N GLU A 476 -37.98 2.98 -8.34
CA GLU A 476 -39.23 2.92 -9.12
C GLU A 476 -40.49 3.00 -8.23
N LEU A 477 -40.41 2.43 -7.03
CA LEU A 477 -41.51 2.36 -6.07
C LEU A 477 -41.57 3.54 -5.09
N SER A 478 -40.63 4.48 -5.12
CA SER A 478 -40.50 5.57 -4.13
C SER A 478 -41.80 6.35 -3.88
N ASP A 479 -42.55 6.69 -4.94
CA ASP A 479 -43.86 7.36 -4.86
C ASP A 479 -44.96 6.50 -4.20
N LEU A 480 -44.83 5.18 -4.24
CA LEU A 480 -45.74 4.24 -3.58
C LEU A 480 -45.31 3.96 -2.14
N LEU A 481 -44.01 3.83 -1.89
CA LEU A 481 -43.43 3.58 -0.56
C LEU A 481 -43.59 4.77 0.40
N SER A 482 -43.76 5.98 -0.14
CA SER A 482 -44.03 7.18 0.66
C SER A 482 -45.50 7.36 1.09
N LYS A 483 -46.40 6.42 0.76
CA LYS A 483 -47.83 6.50 1.09
C LYS A 483 -48.16 5.79 2.41
N ASP A 484 -49.12 6.33 3.16
CA ASP A 484 -49.65 5.67 4.37
C ASP A 484 -50.38 4.34 4.08
N SER A 485 -50.89 4.16 2.86
CA SER A 485 -51.58 2.92 2.45
C SER A 485 -51.70 2.81 0.93
N LEU A 486 -51.68 1.58 0.42
CA LEU A 486 -51.85 1.26 -1.00
C LEU A 486 -53.27 0.76 -1.29
N ASN A 487 -53.81 1.14 -2.45
CA ASN A 487 -55.03 0.55 -2.97
C ASN A 487 -54.77 -0.80 -3.65
N VAL A 488 -55.83 -1.54 -4.00
CA VAL A 488 -55.72 -2.90 -4.56
C VAL A 488 -54.88 -2.95 -5.85
N PHE A 489 -55.02 -1.96 -6.74
CA PHE A 489 -54.25 -1.92 -7.99
C PHE A 489 -52.77 -1.59 -7.73
N GLU A 490 -52.49 -0.71 -6.77
CA GLU A 490 -51.12 -0.39 -6.38
C GLU A 490 -50.43 -1.60 -5.74
N LYS A 491 -51.13 -2.34 -4.86
CA LYS A 491 -50.60 -3.59 -4.28
C LYS A 491 -50.29 -4.64 -5.34
N GLU A 492 -51.18 -4.81 -6.33
CA GLU A 492 -50.95 -5.74 -7.43
C GLU A 492 -49.74 -5.32 -8.28
N SER A 493 -49.54 -4.01 -8.51
CA SER A 493 -48.37 -3.47 -9.20
C SER A 493 -47.08 -3.74 -8.43
N VAL A 494 -47.04 -3.46 -7.13
CA VAL A 494 -45.88 -3.71 -6.26
C VAL A 494 -45.55 -5.20 -6.25
N ASN A 495 -46.55 -6.06 -6.06
CA ASN A 495 -46.36 -7.52 -6.09
C ASN A 495 -45.77 -8.02 -7.42
N ASN A 496 -46.21 -7.49 -8.56
CA ASN A 496 -45.66 -7.88 -9.85
C ASN A 496 -44.19 -7.49 -10.02
N GLN A 497 -43.78 -6.31 -9.53
CA GLN A 497 -42.38 -5.88 -9.54
C GLN A 497 -41.52 -6.73 -8.60
N ILE A 498 -42.02 -7.03 -7.39
CA ILE A 498 -41.32 -7.89 -6.43
C ILE A 498 -41.15 -9.33 -6.94
N VAL A 499 -42.14 -9.86 -7.66
CA VAL A 499 -42.00 -11.17 -8.33
C VAL A 499 -40.92 -11.14 -9.40
N SER A 500 -40.88 -10.09 -10.23
CA SER A 500 -39.82 -9.92 -11.25
C SER A 500 -38.43 -9.81 -10.62
N LEU A 501 -38.33 -9.14 -9.47
CA LEU A 501 -37.10 -9.02 -8.69
C LEU A 501 -36.61 -10.39 -8.18
N GLY A 502 -37.51 -11.24 -7.67
CA GLY A 502 -37.19 -12.60 -7.26
C GLY A 502 -36.65 -13.47 -8.42
N GLU A 503 -37.18 -13.30 -9.63
CA GLU A 503 -36.67 -13.99 -10.84
C GLU A 503 -35.25 -13.53 -11.21
N ALA A 504 -34.97 -12.23 -11.07
CA ALA A 504 -33.65 -11.69 -11.36
C ALA A 504 -32.60 -12.14 -10.33
N LEU A 505 -32.94 -12.14 -9.03
CA LEU A 505 -32.09 -12.71 -7.97
C LEU A 505 -31.83 -14.21 -8.15
N THR A 506 -32.80 -14.96 -8.69
CA THR A 506 -32.59 -16.37 -9.05
C THR A 506 -31.50 -16.55 -10.11
N THR A 507 -31.33 -15.56 -11.00
CA THR A 507 -30.25 -15.58 -11.99
C THR A 507 -28.88 -15.38 -11.34
N LYS A 508 -28.74 -14.39 -10.44
CA LYS A 508 -27.51 -14.19 -9.64
C LYS A 508 -27.17 -15.43 -8.79
N MET A 509 -28.18 -16.04 -8.17
CA MET A 509 -28.05 -17.31 -7.44
C MET A 509 -27.53 -18.45 -8.34
N GLY A 510 -27.97 -18.51 -9.60
CA GLY A 510 -27.44 -19.46 -10.60
C GLY A 510 -25.97 -19.22 -10.97
N GLN A 511 -25.53 -17.96 -11.03
CA GLN A 511 -24.12 -17.61 -11.23
C GLN A 511 -23.26 -18.06 -10.03
N ALA A 512 -23.72 -17.78 -8.80
CA ALA A 512 -23.05 -18.27 -7.59
C ALA A 512 -22.95 -19.80 -7.58
N SER A 513 -24.02 -20.52 -7.92
CA SER A 513 -24.01 -21.99 -8.03
C SER A 513 -22.98 -22.48 -9.04
N THR A 514 -22.76 -21.75 -10.14
CA THR A 514 -21.74 -22.11 -11.13
C THR A 514 -20.32 -22.01 -10.54
N TYR A 515 -20.05 -21.01 -9.71
CA TYR A 515 -18.77 -20.89 -9.00
C TYR A 515 -18.60 -21.94 -7.88
N VAL A 516 -19.68 -22.34 -7.21
CA VAL A 516 -19.65 -23.48 -6.27
C VAL A 516 -19.21 -24.75 -6.98
N GLU A 517 -19.82 -25.05 -8.14
CA GLU A 517 -19.45 -26.22 -8.95
C GLU A 517 -18.00 -26.15 -9.42
N LYS A 518 -17.56 -24.99 -9.95
CA LYS A 518 -16.14 -24.80 -10.34
C LYS A 518 -15.18 -25.03 -9.17
N GLY A 519 -15.49 -24.47 -7.99
CA GLY A 519 -14.66 -24.63 -6.79
C GLY A 519 -14.55 -26.10 -6.35
N GLN A 520 -15.64 -26.86 -6.45
CA GLN A 520 -15.65 -28.30 -6.16
C GLN A 520 -14.89 -29.12 -7.21
N ASP A 521 -15.11 -28.83 -8.49
CA ASP A 521 -14.52 -29.58 -9.60
C ASP A 521 -13.00 -29.37 -9.71
N LEU A 522 -12.51 -28.20 -9.31
CA LEU A 522 -11.09 -27.82 -9.35
C LEU A 522 -10.37 -27.92 -8.00
N ASP A 523 -11.05 -28.39 -6.94
CA ASP A 523 -10.51 -28.49 -5.57
C ASP A 523 -10.00 -27.14 -5.02
N MET A 524 -10.78 -26.08 -5.24
CA MET A 524 -10.53 -24.71 -4.78
C MET A 524 -11.49 -24.38 -3.61
N PRO A 525 -11.12 -24.73 -2.36
CA PRO A 525 -12.03 -24.63 -1.22
C PRO A 525 -12.45 -23.20 -0.88
N ASP A 526 -11.60 -22.21 -1.13
CA ASP A 526 -11.94 -20.80 -0.89
C ASP A 526 -13.03 -20.33 -1.85
N VAL A 527 -12.90 -20.61 -3.16
CA VAL A 527 -13.93 -20.33 -4.19
C VAL A 527 -15.26 -20.99 -3.81
N GLU A 528 -15.24 -22.28 -3.46
CA GLU A 528 -16.45 -23.00 -3.05
C GLU A 528 -17.12 -22.33 -1.84
N ARG A 529 -16.32 -21.97 -0.83
CA ARG A 529 -16.80 -21.39 0.43
C ARG A 529 -17.47 -20.04 0.21
N VAL A 530 -16.83 -19.11 -0.50
CA VAL A 530 -17.40 -17.78 -0.72
C VAL A 530 -18.55 -17.80 -1.72
N ALA A 531 -18.48 -18.63 -2.77
CA ALA A 531 -19.60 -18.79 -3.71
C ALA A 531 -20.85 -19.36 -3.04
N LYS A 532 -20.70 -20.24 -2.03
CA LYS A 532 -21.81 -20.70 -1.18
C LYS A 532 -22.39 -19.57 -0.33
N LYS A 533 -21.54 -18.73 0.27
CA LYS A 533 -22.03 -17.54 0.98
C LYS A 533 -22.82 -16.61 0.05
N ALA A 534 -22.37 -16.42 -1.20
CA ALA A 534 -23.12 -15.65 -2.20
C ALA A 534 -24.51 -16.26 -2.47
N TYR A 535 -24.54 -17.57 -2.76
CA TYR A 535 -25.78 -18.33 -2.99
C TYR A 535 -26.76 -18.18 -1.82
N ASP A 536 -26.29 -18.41 -0.59
CA ASP A 536 -27.13 -18.37 0.62
C ASP A 536 -27.71 -16.95 0.87
N ASN A 537 -26.99 -15.89 0.51
CA ASN A 537 -27.49 -14.52 0.65
C ASN A 537 -28.53 -14.18 -0.41
N TYR A 538 -28.34 -14.58 -1.68
CA TYR A 538 -29.39 -14.42 -2.68
C TYR A 538 -30.65 -15.21 -2.33
N GLU A 539 -30.51 -16.42 -1.77
CA GLU A 539 -31.65 -17.21 -1.27
C GLU A 539 -32.39 -16.47 -0.16
N LYS A 540 -31.68 -15.90 0.83
CA LYS A 540 -32.29 -15.08 1.89
C LYS A 540 -32.98 -13.83 1.36
N ALA A 541 -32.41 -13.16 0.35
CA ALA A 541 -33.05 -12.02 -0.31
C ALA A 541 -34.40 -12.43 -0.91
N ILE A 542 -34.45 -13.55 -1.64
CA ILE A 542 -35.67 -14.09 -2.23
C ILE A 542 -36.69 -14.50 -1.15
N GLU A 543 -36.25 -15.15 -0.07
CA GLU A 543 -37.11 -15.51 1.06
C GLU A 543 -37.73 -14.26 1.72
N THR A 544 -36.92 -13.21 1.89
CA THR A 544 -37.35 -11.92 2.46
C THR A 544 -38.43 -11.27 1.60
N LEU A 545 -38.24 -11.25 0.28
CA LEU A 545 -39.22 -10.71 -0.67
C LEU A 545 -40.54 -11.51 -0.67
N ASN A 546 -40.47 -12.83 -0.48
CA ASN A 546 -41.65 -13.69 -0.42
C ASN A 546 -42.47 -13.55 0.88
N ASP A 547 -41.86 -12.99 1.94
CA ASP A 547 -42.51 -12.78 3.26
C ASP A 547 -43.19 -11.41 3.38
N ILE A 548 -43.15 -10.59 2.33
CA ILE A 548 -43.70 -9.22 2.35
C ILE A 548 -45.21 -9.21 2.60
N ASN A 549 -45.63 -8.43 3.60
CA ASN A 549 -47.02 -8.12 3.85
C ASN A 549 -47.45 -6.86 3.09
N TYR A 550 -48.04 -7.06 1.92
CA TYR A 550 -48.56 -5.99 1.05
C TYR A 550 -49.66 -5.10 1.67
N GLU A 551 -50.17 -5.43 2.85
CA GLU A 551 -51.12 -4.59 3.59
C GLU A 551 -50.44 -3.46 4.38
N ASP A 552 -49.12 -3.54 4.58
CA ASP A 552 -48.34 -2.62 5.41
C ASP A 552 -47.18 -2.03 4.59
N VAL A 553 -47.23 -0.73 4.28
CA VAL A 553 -46.21 -0.07 3.46
C VAL A 553 -44.86 -0.01 4.17
N GLU A 554 -44.86 0.10 5.50
CA GLU A 554 -43.64 0.07 6.29
C GLU A 554 -42.97 -1.30 6.21
N ASP A 555 -43.75 -2.39 6.23
CA ASP A 555 -43.23 -3.74 6.03
C ASP A 555 -42.64 -3.95 4.63
N ILE A 556 -43.33 -3.46 3.58
CA ILE A 556 -42.80 -3.49 2.20
C ILE A 556 -41.45 -2.78 2.14
N ASN A 557 -41.34 -1.57 2.70
CA ASN A 557 -40.10 -0.79 2.66
C ASN A 557 -38.97 -1.51 3.42
N ASN A 558 -39.22 -1.93 4.66
CA ASN A 558 -38.23 -2.60 5.50
C ASN A 558 -37.72 -3.90 4.85
N LYS A 559 -38.60 -4.67 4.21
CA LYS A 559 -38.25 -5.94 3.56
C LYS A 559 -37.52 -5.74 2.25
N LEU A 560 -37.83 -4.70 1.48
CA LEU A 560 -37.03 -4.33 0.31
C LEU A 560 -35.62 -3.88 0.72
N GLU A 561 -35.49 -3.06 1.76
CA GLU A 561 -34.18 -2.67 2.30
C GLU A 561 -33.39 -3.88 2.84
N GLU A 562 -34.05 -4.80 3.56
CA GLU A 562 -33.43 -6.05 4.03
C GLU A 562 -32.97 -6.93 2.85
N ALA A 563 -33.80 -7.09 1.81
CA ALA A 563 -33.44 -7.85 0.62
C ALA A 563 -32.28 -7.22 -0.17
N ARG A 564 -32.20 -5.88 -0.24
CA ARG A 564 -31.09 -5.14 -0.85
C ARG A 564 -29.77 -5.42 -0.14
N ASN A 565 -29.77 -5.44 1.19
CA ASN A 565 -28.56 -5.76 1.97
C ASN A 565 -28.07 -7.19 1.71
N TYR A 566 -28.99 -8.15 1.60
CA TYR A 566 -28.64 -9.53 1.23
C TYR A 566 -28.15 -9.64 -0.21
N GLU A 567 -28.77 -8.94 -1.17
CA GLU A 567 -28.27 -8.86 -2.54
C GLU A 567 -26.83 -8.33 -2.57
N LEU A 568 -26.58 -7.18 -1.94
CA LEU A 568 -25.26 -6.55 -1.92
C LEU A 568 -24.20 -7.43 -1.26
N SER A 569 -24.53 -8.06 -0.12
CA SER A 569 -23.65 -9.05 0.52
C SER A 569 -23.36 -10.22 -0.43
N GLY A 570 -24.37 -10.69 -1.16
CA GLY A 570 -24.24 -11.71 -2.19
C GLY A 570 -23.31 -11.30 -3.33
N ASP A 571 -23.42 -10.05 -3.80
CA ASP A 571 -22.57 -9.48 -4.85
C ASP A 571 -21.10 -9.45 -4.41
N PHE A 572 -20.81 -8.96 -3.20
CA PHE A 572 -19.45 -8.98 -2.62
C PHE A 572 -18.85 -10.40 -2.55
N TYR A 573 -19.62 -11.39 -2.11
CA TYR A 573 -19.13 -12.78 -2.09
C TYR A 573 -18.93 -13.36 -3.50
N LEU A 574 -19.71 -12.91 -4.48
CA LEU A 574 -19.55 -13.34 -5.87
C LEU A 574 -18.26 -12.75 -6.47
N GLU A 575 -17.99 -11.47 -6.22
CA GLU A 575 -16.72 -10.82 -6.58
C GLU A 575 -15.53 -11.53 -5.91
N SER A 576 -15.66 -11.86 -4.62
CA SER A 576 -14.67 -12.65 -3.89
C SER A 576 -14.42 -14.03 -4.52
N ALA A 577 -15.48 -14.72 -4.95
CA ALA A 577 -15.38 -16.02 -5.60
C ALA A 577 -14.63 -15.94 -6.93
N GLU A 578 -14.90 -14.91 -7.72
CA GLU A 578 -14.25 -14.66 -9.00
C GLU A 578 -12.76 -14.31 -8.80
N ALA A 579 -12.44 -13.43 -7.87
CA ALA A 579 -11.07 -13.06 -7.55
C ALA A 579 -10.24 -14.26 -7.05
N TYR A 580 -10.77 -15.07 -6.12
CA TYR A 580 -10.12 -16.32 -5.70
C TYR A 580 -9.91 -17.30 -6.86
N TYR A 581 -10.88 -17.39 -7.77
CA TYR A 581 -10.81 -18.30 -8.92
C TYR A 581 -9.68 -17.93 -9.88
N PHE A 582 -9.43 -16.63 -10.07
CA PHE A 582 -8.35 -16.12 -10.93
C PHE A 582 -7.03 -15.85 -10.19
N GLY A 583 -6.98 -16.09 -8.87
CA GLY A 583 -5.76 -16.01 -8.08
C GLY A 583 -5.44 -14.64 -7.47
N ASP A 584 -6.37 -13.68 -7.55
CA ASP A 584 -6.26 -12.40 -6.85
C ASP A 584 -6.76 -12.53 -5.41
N LYS A 585 -5.89 -13.08 -4.57
CA LYS A 585 -6.23 -13.39 -3.19
C LYS A 585 -6.54 -12.14 -2.36
N THR A 586 -5.78 -11.06 -2.52
CA THR A 586 -5.94 -9.85 -1.71
C THR A 586 -7.29 -9.20 -1.95
N SER A 587 -7.68 -8.97 -3.21
CA SER A 587 -9.00 -8.39 -3.52
C SER A 587 -10.14 -9.33 -3.12
N ALA A 588 -9.93 -10.65 -3.21
CA ALA A 588 -10.92 -11.63 -2.76
C ALA A 588 -11.19 -11.56 -1.26
N GLU A 589 -10.14 -11.39 -0.44
CA GLU A 589 -10.27 -11.26 1.01
C GLU A 589 -10.97 -9.96 1.42
N ILE A 590 -10.65 -8.84 0.76
CA ILE A 590 -11.33 -7.55 0.97
C ILE A 590 -12.83 -7.64 0.62
N ALA A 591 -13.15 -8.25 -0.52
CA ALA A 591 -14.55 -8.43 -0.93
C ALA A 591 -15.31 -9.37 0.03
N GLU A 592 -14.65 -10.42 0.55
CA GLU A 592 -15.26 -11.29 1.55
C GLU A 592 -15.56 -10.54 2.86
N GLU A 593 -14.59 -9.77 3.38
CA GLU A 593 -14.75 -9.01 4.61
C GLU A 593 -15.87 -7.96 4.50
N SER A 594 -15.95 -7.29 3.36
CA SER A 594 -17.06 -6.39 3.01
C SER A 594 -18.41 -7.12 3.04
N GLY A 595 -18.48 -8.32 2.46
CA GLY A 595 -19.66 -9.18 2.49
C GLY A 595 -20.05 -9.64 3.90
N ASP A 596 -19.08 -9.97 4.76
CA ASP A 596 -19.30 -10.39 6.15
C ASP A 596 -19.83 -9.21 7.01
N LYS A 597 -19.29 -8.01 6.84
CA LYS A 597 -19.76 -6.78 7.52
C LYS A 597 -21.23 -6.50 7.18
N LEU A 598 -21.61 -6.62 5.91
CA LEU A 598 -22.99 -6.42 5.47
C LEU A 598 -23.96 -7.50 5.95
N GLY A 599 -23.57 -8.78 5.83
CA GLY A 599 -24.44 -9.92 6.15
C GLY A 599 -24.78 -10.06 7.65
N THR A 600 -24.12 -9.31 8.52
CA THR A 600 -24.36 -9.30 9.98
C THR A 600 -25.14 -8.09 10.49
N SER A 601 -25.41 -7.10 9.63
CA SER A 601 -26.16 -5.89 9.97
C SER A 601 -27.63 -5.98 9.60
N SER A 602 -28.51 -5.59 10.52
CA SER A 602 -29.94 -5.38 10.24
C SER A 602 -30.24 -4.13 9.42
N SER A 603 -29.22 -3.34 9.07
CA SER A 603 -29.34 -2.08 8.34
C SER A 603 -27.98 -1.74 7.71
N GLY A 604 -27.71 -2.29 6.51
CA GLY A 604 -26.42 -2.18 5.81
C GLY A 604 -25.91 -0.74 5.63
N TRP A 605 -26.81 0.24 5.59
CA TRP A 605 -26.51 1.68 5.55
C TRP A 605 -25.62 2.18 6.70
N PHE A 606 -25.88 1.76 7.95
CA PHE A 606 -25.19 2.32 9.14
C PHE A 606 -23.73 1.92 9.26
N ILE A 607 -23.30 0.85 8.60
CA ILE A 607 -21.90 0.40 8.63
C ILE A 607 -21.02 1.28 7.74
N PHE A 608 -21.59 1.84 6.67
CA PHE A 608 -20.89 2.69 5.72
C PHE A 608 -21.03 4.19 6.02
N SER A 609 -21.95 4.58 6.93
CA SER A 609 -22.17 5.97 7.32
C SER A 609 -21.35 6.44 8.53
N ASP A 610 -21.01 5.53 9.45
CA ASP A 610 -20.44 5.87 10.77
C ASP A 610 -18.94 5.51 10.89
N GLY A 611 -18.14 5.94 9.92
CA GLY A 611 -16.68 5.94 10.05
C GLY A 611 -16.25 6.86 11.20
N SER A 612 -15.22 6.47 11.94
CA SER A 612 -14.61 7.36 12.93
C SER A 612 -13.90 8.48 12.17
N ILE A 613 -14.03 9.72 12.65
CA ILE A 613 -13.23 10.83 12.08
C ILE A 613 -11.75 10.68 12.46
N VAL A 614 -11.44 9.83 13.45
CA VAL A 614 -10.10 9.62 13.99
C VAL A 614 -9.78 8.13 13.91
N SER A 615 -8.83 7.77 13.06
CA SER A 615 -8.35 6.39 12.94
C SER A 615 -7.33 6.07 14.05
N GLU A 616 -7.36 4.85 14.59
CA GLU A 616 -6.36 4.35 15.55
C GLU A 616 -5.40 3.39 14.83
N PHE A 617 -4.10 3.43 15.16
CA PHE A 617 -3.15 2.46 14.62
C PHE A 617 -3.49 1.02 15.05
N VAL A 618 -3.74 0.14 14.07
CA VAL A 618 -3.77 -1.30 14.30
C VAL A 618 -2.43 -1.91 13.86
N GLU A 619 -1.60 -2.28 14.84
CA GLU A 619 -0.38 -3.05 14.57
C GLU A 619 -0.73 -4.42 13.97
N MET A 620 -0.27 -4.66 12.74
CA MET A 620 -0.38 -5.96 12.10
C MET A 620 0.95 -6.70 12.18
N VAL A 621 0.93 -7.91 12.74
CA VAL A 621 2.05 -8.85 12.64
C VAL A 621 1.84 -9.65 11.35
N PRO A 622 2.70 -9.51 10.32
CA PRO A 622 2.58 -10.31 9.11
C PRO A 622 2.75 -11.80 9.44
N GLY A 623 1.90 -12.63 8.82
CA GLY A 623 1.60 -13.98 9.31
C GLY A 623 0.11 -14.30 9.46
N GLY A 624 -0.76 -13.50 8.83
CA GLY A 624 -2.15 -13.83 8.57
C GLY A 624 -3.14 -13.40 9.64
N THR A 625 -4.28 -12.92 9.16
CA THR A 625 -5.59 -12.78 9.85
C THR A 625 -5.92 -13.91 10.83
N VAL A 626 -5.34 -15.10 10.64
CA VAL A 626 -5.42 -16.26 11.54
C VAL A 626 -4.96 -15.96 12.98
N THR A 627 -3.95 -15.10 13.19
CA THR A 627 -3.43 -14.85 14.55
C THR A 627 -4.38 -13.96 15.36
N ILE A 628 -5.01 -12.96 14.73
CA ILE A 628 -6.00 -12.08 15.37
C ILE A 628 -7.28 -12.85 15.70
N VAL A 629 -7.73 -13.75 14.81
CA VAL A 629 -8.88 -14.64 15.05
C VAL A 629 -8.62 -15.60 16.22
N VAL A 630 -7.39 -16.09 16.40
CA VAL A 630 -7.04 -16.97 17.54
C VAL A 630 -7.01 -16.20 18.87
N VAL A 631 -6.57 -14.95 18.89
CA VAL A 631 -6.53 -14.13 20.11
C VAL A 631 -7.94 -13.64 20.51
N LEU A 632 -8.73 -13.15 19.55
CA LEU A 632 -10.12 -12.73 19.79
C LEU A 632 -11.04 -13.93 20.08
N GLY A 633 -10.88 -15.04 19.35
CA GLY A 633 -11.60 -16.29 19.60
C GLY A 633 -11.26 -16.91 20.96
N GLY A 634 -10.00 -16.81 21.39
CA GLY A 634 -9.54 -17.26 22.72
C GLY A 634 -10.13 -16.45 23.88
N LEU A 635 -10.28 -15.13 23.71
CA LEU A 635 -10.88 -14.25 24.72
C LEU A 635 -12.40 -14.47 24.86
N VAL A 636 -13.11 -14.69 23.75
CA VAL A 636 -14.54 -15.01 23.76
C VAL A 636 -14.79 -16.37 24.42
N LEU A 637 -13.97 -17.39 24.14
CA LEU A 637 -14.08 -18.71 24.77
C LEU A 637 -13.78 -18.66 26.28
N ALA A 638 -12.80 -17.85 26.70
CA ALA A 638 -12.51 -17.64 28.13
C ALA A 638 -13.69 -16.95 28.84
N TYR A 639 -14.32 -15.96 28.22
CA TYR A 639 -15.49 -15.29 28.79
C TYR A 639 -16.69 -16.23 28.97
N PHE A 640 -16.93 -17.16 28.03
CA PHE A 640 -18.01 -18.15 28.16
C PHE A 640 -17.67 -19.29 29.13
N LEU A 641 -16.40 -19.70 29.25
CA LEU A 641 -15.98 -20.75 30.18
C LEU A 641 -15.92 -20.29 31.65
N PHE A 642 -15.69 -18.99 31.90
CA PHE A 642 -15.57 -18.44 33.26
C PHE A 642 -16.81 -17.73 33.79
N LYS A 643 -17.95 -17.80 33.10
CA LYS A 643 -19.21 -17.26 33.65
C LYS A 643 -19.58 -18.01 34.94
N PRO A 644 -19.68 -17.33 36.10
CA PRO A 644 -19.97 -18.02 37.36
C PRO A 644 -21.40 -18.55 37.30
N SER A 645 -21.55 -19.87 37.17
CA SER A 645 -22.85 -20.51 37.25
C SER A 645 -23.43 -20.31 38.66
N GLY A 646 -24.46 -19.47 38.74
CA GLY A 646 -25.19 -19.18 39.96
C GLY A 646 -25.82 -20.45 40.54
N ARG A 647 -25.13 -21.08 41.50
CA ARG A 647 -25.72 -22.15 42.32
C ARG A 647 -26.71 -21.55 43.31
N ARG A 648 -28.01 -21.71 43.00
CA ARG A 648 -29.09 -21.62 43.99
C ARG A 648 -28.88 -22.68 45.07
N ARG A 649 -28.70 -22.24 46.32
CA ARG A 649 -28.75 -23.07 47.53
C ARG A 649 -30.13 -23.76 47.63
N ARG A 650 -30.14 -25.07 47.84
CA ARG A 650 -31.23 -25.79 48.51
C ARG A 650 -30.62 -26.76 49.52
N TYR A 651 -30.98 -26.48 50.78
CA TYR A 651 -30.74 -27.20 52.05
C TYR A 651 -29.29 -27.45 52.47
#